data_AF-A0A662BAJ1-F1
#
_entry.id   AF-A0A662BAJ1-F1
#
_cell.length_a   1.000
_cell.length_b   1.000
_cell.length_c   1.000
_cell.angle_alpha   90.00
_cell.angle_beta   90.00
_cell.angle_gamma   90.00
#
_symmetry.space_group_name_H-M   'P 1'
#
loop_
_entity.id
_entity.type
_entity.pdbx_description
1 polymer ?
#
loop_
_entity_poly.entity_id
_entity_poly.type
_entity_poly.pdbx_seq_one_letter_code
_entity_poly.pdbx_strand_id
1 'polypeptide(L)'
;MGSNDQFQQEVATVFTLEDGLPEIAFSDIQLDKSGNILAVSKEGVYKYNGKKWRLLSKSSDLSKKKTPFDDKNVLAKVEFNHNIYTGKQTGLFIKNGKNNNEQEIFPADKKYSWKLTGVNTLLVDSKKRLWFGSNEGVGFLQNGQWKLFTGKEGLPFKNFTCIAEAKNGEVWFGTKKGAIRADGKNFYYRFSRRWLADDYVNDILVEENGTTWFATNKGISRIVFKTITLEEKANFYTKQVETRHNRMGFIAQNTLKVRYDADSWEPAISDNDGMYTAEYGAAQAFRYAVTGSEEAKRLAKRSFDACKSLVDITHEKGFPARVIIPIDWHEPVNEQYDHQYNMRKQKEDPFWKDIVPRFVKSKDGKYLWKCDTSSDELAGHYFFYGVYYDLVADTKEEKALVSEVVGDITDHLIRNGYALVDHDGKKTRWGDFSPEFFNSVWGWDQKGLNSMMMLSFLSVAHHVTGDEKYLETAKFLRDKYNYHISAMLSKMYFPPEDVVPWDNNLSLMSMYGLLNYEKDPELILMYRESLENAWLHLSLQKSAFWNMLYAAQAIKFNKLVDTGIYSSGKYFKNAGSYAEFTAKQFYKKDFKIDDILETLKRLPLDLIGYRMDNRHRLDIIFDPTPGIIINEGWRPRNPERLDNTFEISSEHLQKMGWHFDNKALPIDERCHVRLDRDGFTLDATEGSGYSEHEGTIYLLPYYMARYYGLIN
;
A
#
# COMPACT_ATOMS: atom_id res chain seq x y z
N MET A 1 4.68 -7.86 20.50
CA MET A 1 4.95 -8.92 19.52
C MET A 1 6.38 -8.77 19.03
N GLY A 2 7.17 -9.84 19.09
CA GLY A 2 8.57 -9.90 18.65
C GLY A 2 8.73 -10.10 17.15
N SER A 3 9.88 -9.72 16.59
CA SER A 3 10.28 -10.12 15.24
C SER A 3 10.20 -11.62 15.04
N ASN A 4 10.48 -12.39 16.10
CA ASN A 4 10.45 -13.85 16.13
C ASN A 4 9.04 -14.44 16.25
N ASP A 5 8.00 -13.60 16.40
CA ASP A 5 6.63 -14.10 16.42
C ASP A 5 6.25 -14.57 15.01
N GLN A 6 6.01 -15.88 14.90
CA GLN A 6 5.60 -16.50 13.65
C GLN A 6 4.15 -16.14 13.31
N PHE A 7 3.89 -15.90 12.04
CA PHE A 7 2.55 -15.75 11.48
C PHE A 7 2.42 -16.55 10.18
N GLN A 8 1.18 -16.77 9.73
CA GLN A 8 0.89 -17.47 8.49
C GLN A 8 0.81 -16.47 7.34
N GLN A 9 1.80 -16.51 6.44
CA GLN A 9 1.79 -15.77 5.17
C GLN A 9 1.07 -16.60 4.11
N GLU A 10 0.03 -16.02 3.52
CA GLU A 10 -0.64 -16.63 2.38
C GLU A 10 0.17 -16.40 1.10
N VAL A 11 0.31 -17.46 0.29
CA VAL A 11 0.98 -17.41 -1.01
C VAL A 11 0.10 -18.12 -2.03
N ALA A 12 -0.28 -17.40 -3.09
CA ALA A 12 -1.10 -17.94 -4.16
C ALA A 12 -0.24 -18.53 -5.27
N THR A 13 -0.72 -19.62 -5.87
CA THR A 13 -0.26 -20.14 -7.17
C THR A 13 -1.49 -20.35 -8.02
N VAL A 14 -1.46 -19.86 -9.26
CA VAL A 14 -2.57 -19.99 -10.19
C VAL A 14 -2.12 -20.82 -11.38
N PHE A 15 -2.87 -21.88 -11.67
CA PHE A 15 -2.59 -22.84 -12.72
C PHE A 15 -3.51 -22.60 -13.92
N THR A 16 -2.92 -22.44 -15.10
CA THR A 16 -3.62 -22.15 -16.37
C THR A 16 -3.15 -23.11 -17.49
N LEU A 17 -3.32 -22.69 -18.75
CA LEU A 17 -2.86 -23.40 -19.95
C LEU A 17 -1.39 -23.77 -19.90
N GLU A 18 -0.53 -22.87 -19.41
CA GLU A 18 0.92 -23.07 -19.34
C GLU A 18 1.33 -24.20 -18.37
N ASP A 19 0.44 -24.50 -17.41
CA ASP A 19 0.61 -25.53 -16.38
C ASP A 19 0.01 -26.89 -16.76
N GLY A 20 -0.56 -27.00 -17.96
CA GLY A 20 -1.17 -28.23 -18.48
C GLY A 20 -2.67 -28.36 -18.18
N LEU A 21 -3.36 -27.27 -17.83
CA LEU A 21 -4.82 -27.23 -17.69
C LEU A 21 -5.46 -26.55 -18.90
N PRO A 22 -6.49 -27.11 -19.55
CA PRO A 22 -7.24 -26.36 -20.56
C PRO A 22 -7.97 -25.14 -19.97
N GLU A 23 -8.26 -24.14 -20.82
CA GLU A 23 -9.07 -22.96 -20.47
C GLU A 23 -10.57 -23.30 -20.41
N ILE A 24 -10.95 -24.10 -19.41
CA ILE A 24 -12.32 -24.55 -19.19
C ILE A 24 -12.67 -24.51 -17.70
N ALA A 25 -13.97 -24.64 -17.42
CA ALA A 25 -14.47 -24.74 -16.07
C ALA A 25 -14.14 -26.09 -15.42
N PHE A 26 -13.56 -26.02 -14.23
CA PHE A 26 -13.38 -27.14 -13.33
C PHE A 26 -14.52 -27.13 -12.31
N SER A 27 -15.29 -28.21 -12.28
CA SER A 27 -16.51 -28.31 -11.48
C SER A 27 -16.29 -28.86 -10.07
N ASP A 28 -15.17 -29.55 -9.85
CA ASP A 28 -14.88 -30.34 -8.64
C ASP A 28 -13.37 -30.48 -8.46
N ILE A 29 -12.90 -30.47 -7.21
CA ILE A 29 -11.51 -30.71 -6.82
C ILE A 29 -11.45 -31.57 -5.55
N GLN A 30 -10.72 -32.68 -5.62
CA GLN A 30 -10.77 -33.71 -4.59
C GLN A 30 -9.44 -34.47 -4.46
N LEU A 31 -9.30 -35.24 -3.38
CA LEU A 31 -8.21 -36.18 -3.17
C LEU A 31 -8.59 -37.56 -3.69
N ASP A 32 -7.69 -38.22 -4.43
CA ASP A 32 -7.80 -39.65 -4.69
C ASP A 32 -7.48 -40.48 -3.44
N LYS A 33 -7.72 -41.81 -3.49
CA LYS A 33 -7.46 -42.72 -2.37
C LYS A 33 -5.99 -42.76 -1.93
N SER A 34 -5.07 -42.30 -2.77
CA SER A 34 -3.64 -42.22 -2.49
C SER A 34 -3.21 -40.80 -2.10
N GLY A 35 -4.16 -39.88 -1.86
CA GLY A 35 -3.89 -38.52 -1.46
C GLY A 35 -3.44 -37.57 -2.57
N ASN A 36 -3.60 -37.95 -3.86
CA ASN A 36 -3.26 -37.05 -4.96
C ASN A 36 -4.41 -36.10 -5.28
N ILE A 37 -4.07 -34.87 -5.66
CA ILE A 37 -5.05 -33.86 -6.07
C ILE A 37 -5.57 -34.17 -7.48
N LEU A 38 -6.88 -34.30 -7.58
CA LEU A 38 -7.63 -34.45 -8.82
C LEU A 38 -8.54 -33.24 -9.02
N ALA A 39 -8.62 -32.76 -10.26
CA ALA A 39 -9.58 -31.76 -10.67
C ALA A 39 -10.41 -32.27 -11.83
N VAL A 40 -11.71 -32.03 -11.79
CA VAL A 40 -12.65 -32.56 -12.75
C VAL A 40 -13.25 -31.44 -13.58
N SER A 41 -13.26 -31.62 -14.89
CA SER A 41 -13.96 -30.74 -15.83
C SER A 41 -14.87 -31.56 -16.73
N LYS A 42 -15.63 -30.88 -17.58
CA LYS A 42 -16.45 -31.50 -18.63
C LYS A 42 -15.62 -32.32 -19.65
N GLU A 43 -14.32 -32.08 -19.74
CA GLU A 43 -13.43 -32.70 -20.74
C GLU A 43 -12.58 -33.83 -20.15
N GLY A 44 -12.60 -34.02 -18.83
CA GLY A 44 -11.88 -35.10 -18.19
C GLY A 44 -11.46 -34.81 -16.76
N VAL A 45 -10.63 -35.72 -16.24
CA VAL A 45 -10.06 -35.67 -14.90
C VAL A 45 -8.57 -35.37 -15.03
N TYR A 46 -8.10 -34.38 -14.29
CA TYR A 46 -6.72 -33.90 -14.31
C TYR A 46 -6.07 -34.20 -12.96
N LYS A 47 -4.86 -34.72 -12.98
CA LYS A 47 -4.08 -35.03 -11.79
C LYS A 47 -2.91 -34.07 -11.65
N TYR A 48 -2.71 -33.52 -10.46
CA TYR A 48 -1.53 -32.73 -10.15
C TYR A 48 -0.37 -33.65 -9.73
N ASN A 49 0.82 -33.44 -10.31
CA ASN A 49 2.01 -34.25 -10.01
C ASN A 49 3.02 -33.55 -9.10
N GLY A 50 2.65 -32.44 -8.46
CA GLY A 50 3.55 -31.60 -7.67
C GLY A 50 4.14 -30.41 -8.42
N LYS A 51 4.07 -30.41 -9.76
CA LYS A 51 4.56 -29.29 -10.60
C LYS A 51 3.57 -28.86 -11.67
N LYS A 52 3.01 -29.81 -12.42
CA LYS A 52 2.08 -29.57 -13.53
C LYS A 52 0.84 -30.46 -13.40
N TRP A 53 -0.18 -30.10 -14.17
CA TRP A 53 -1.38 -30.89 -14.33
C TRP A 53 -1.26 -31.81 -15.55
N ARG A 54 -1.85 -33.00 -15.45
CA ARG A 54 -1.92 -33.97 -16.55
C ARG A 54 -3.31 -34.56 -16.66
N LEU A 55 -3.81 -34.69 -17.88
CA LEU A 55 -5.05 -35.42 -18.15
C LEU A 55 -4.86 -36.90 -17.77
N LEU A 56 -5.68 -37.37 -16.83
CA LEU A 56 -5.72 -38.75 -16.36
C LEU A 56 -6.74 -39.58 -17.15
N SER A 57 -7.90 -39.00 -17.43
CA SER A 57 -9.01 -39.66 -18.13
C SER A 57 -9.83 -38.64 -18.90
N LYS A 58 -10.21 -38.98 -20.14
CA LYS A 58 -11.19 -38.22 -20.94
C LYS A 58 -12.64 -38.48 -20.51
N SER A 59 -12.90 -39.56 -19.76
CA SER A 59 -14.20 -39.76 -19.14
C SER A 59 -14.26 -38.96 -17.85
N SER A 60 -15.29 -38.11 -17.78
CA SER A 60 -15.67 -37.37 -16.60
C SER A 60 -16.67 -38.18 -15.75
N ASP A 61 -16.59 -39.51 -15.67
CA ASP A 61 -17.49 -40.29 -14.81
C ASP A 61 -17.41 -39.89 -13.31
N LEU A 62 -16.34 -39.19 -12.91
CA LEU A 62 -16.22 -38.50 -11.62
C LEU A 62 -16.99 -37.15 -11.56
N SER A 63 -17.35 -36.55 -12.70
CA SER A 63 -18.03 -35.25 -12.86
C SER A 63 -19.53 -35.30 -12.64
N LYS A 64 -20.09 -36.45 -12.23
CA LYS A 64 -21.39 -36.39 -11.57
C LYS A 64 -21.13 -35.68 -10.25
N LYS A 65 -21.25 -34.35 -10.25
CA LYS A 65 -21.74 -33.61 -9.10
C LYS A 65 -22.94 -34.44 -8.68
N LYS A 66 -22.81 -35.24 -7.63
CA LYS A 66 -23.98 -35.86 -7.02
C LYS A 66 -24.85 -34.64 -6.76
N THR A 67 -25.95 -34.47 -7.48
CA THR A 67 -27.14 -33.90 -6.84
C THR A 67 -27.43 -34.95 -5.79
N PRO A 68 -26.90 -34.82 -4.55
CA PRO A 68 -26.82 -35.95 -3.62
C PRO A 68 -28.18 -36.26 -3.02
N PHE A 69 -29.22 -35.61 -3.53
CA PHE A 69 -30.54 -35.55 -2.95
C PHE A 69 -31.53 -35.99 -4.02
N ASP A 70 -32.36 -36.97 -3.67
CA ASP A 70 -33.48 -37.42 -4.49
C ASP A 70 -34.54 -36.31 -4.67
N ASP A 71 -34.51 -35.28 -3.81
CA ASP A 71 -35.36 -34.09 -3.86
C ASP A 71 -34.68 -32.94 -4.60
N LYS A 72 -35.24 -32.55 -5.76
CA LYS A 72 -34.76 -31.45 -6.61
C LYS A 72 -34.76 -30.07 -5.92
N ASN A 73 -35.40 -29.93 -4.76
CA ASN A 73 -35.48 -28.67 -4.03
C ASN A 73 -34.37 -28.47 -2.99
N VAL A 74 -33.53 -29.47 -2.76
CA VAL A 74 -32.43 -29.40 -1.78
C VAL A 74 -31.15 -28.90 -2.45
N LEU A 75 -30.63 -27.79 -1.93
CA LEU A 75 -29.39 -27.16 -2.40
C LEU A 75 -28.19 -27.60 -1.55
N ALA A 76 -28.38 -27.78 -0.24
CA ALA A 76 -27.35 -28.24 0.70
C ALA A 76 -27.96 -29.10 1.81
N LYS A 77 -27.17 -29.98 2.43
CA LYS A 77 -27.61 -30.85 3.52
C LYS A 77 -26.45 -31.18 4.45
N VAL A 78 -26.70 -31.18 5.76
CA VAL A 78 -25.72 -31.62 6.77
C VAL A 78 -26.42 -32.23 7.97
N GLU A 79 -25.76 -33.15 8.66
CA GLU A 79 -26.22 -33.66 9.96
C GLU A 79 -25.56 -32.87 11.09
N PHE A 80 -26.36 -32.43 12.07
CA PHE A 80 -25.89 -31.72 13.25
C PHE A 80 -26.78 -32.04 14.46
N ASN A 81 -26.18 -32.47 15.57
CA ASN A 81 -26.89 -32.84 16.81
C ASN A 81 -28.07 -33.80 16.59
N HIS A 82 -27.86 -34.87 15.81
CA HIS A 82 -28.87 -35.88 15.45
C HIS A 82 -30.07 -35.36 14.62
N ASN A 83 -29.97 -34.14 14.11
CA ASN A 83 -30.93 -33.58 13.17
C ASN A 83 -30.28 -33.42 11.81
N ILE A 84 -31.09 -33.56 10.77
CA ILE A 84 -30.72 -33.29 9.39
C ILE A 84 -31.16 -31.87 9.09
N TYR A 85 -30.22 -31.02 8.72
CA TYR A 85 -30.47 -29.68 8.23
C TYR A 85 -30.42 -29.67 6.70
N THR A 86 -31.39 -29.02 6.09
CA THR A 86 -31.59 -28.99 4.64
C THR A 86 -31.75 -27.55 4.19
N GLY A 87 -30.82 -27.07 3.36
CA GLY A 87 -30.89 -25.76 2.72
C GLY A 87 -31.64 -25.87 1.40
N LYS A 88 -32.61 -24.98 1.18
CA LYS A 88 -33.44 -24.94 -0.04
C LYS A 88 -33.47 -23.51 -0.60
N GLN A 89 -34.02 -23.37 -1.80
CA GLN A 89 -34.26 -22.05 -2.39
C GLN A 89 -35.20 -21.19 -1.52
N THR A 90 -36.11 -21.84 -0.79
CA THR A 90 -37.16 -21.20 0.00
C THR A 90 -36.84 -21.00 1.48
N GLY A 91 -35.76 -21.60 2.01
CA GLY A 91 -35.46 -21.54 3.44
C GLY A 91 -34.47 -22.59 3.93
N LEU A 92 -34.24 -22.58 5.25
CA LEU A 92 -33.49 -23.59 5.99
C LEU A 92 -34.46 -24.46 6.75
N PHE A 93 -34.33 -25.77 6.65
CA PHE A 93 -35.23 -26.74 7.28
C PHE A 93 -34.46 -27.68 8.19
N ILE A 94 -35.13 -28.17 9.23
CA ILE A 94 -34.61 -29.20 10.14
C ILE A 94 -35.57 -30.39 10.19
N LYS A 95 -35.00 -31.58 10.19
CA LYS A 95 -35.70 -32.84 10.37
C LYS A 95 -35.03 -33.66 11.47
N ASN A 96 -35.79 -34.06 12.48
CA ASN A 96 -35.30 -34.99 13.49
C ASN A 96 -35.24 -36.41 12.88
N GLY A 97 -34.15 -37.15 13.10
CA GLY A 97 -34.00 -38.51 12.56
C GLY A 97 -35.13 -39.50 12.89
N LYS A 98 -35.97 -39.19 13.89
CA LYS A 98 -37.14 -40.01 14.29
C LYS A 98 -38.49 -39.54 13.73
N ASN A 99 -38.59 -38.33 13.17
CA ASN A 99 -39.86 -37.75 12.74
C ASN A 99 -39.79 -37.31 11.27
N ASN A 100 -40.83 -37.59 10.48
CA ASN A 100 -40.81 -37.33 9.05
C ASN A 100 -41.10 -35.87 8.66
N ASN A 101 -41.58 -35.04 9.59
CA ASN A 101 -41.93 -33.65 9.32
C ASN A 101 -40.71 -32.73 9.36
N GLU A 102 -40.45 -32.06 8.25
CA GLU A 102 -39.49 -30.94 8.17
C GLU A 102 -40.10 -29.67 8.78
N GLN A 103 -39.28 -28.93 9.51
CA GLN A 103 -39.65 -27.67 10.16
C GLN A 103 -38.77 -26.57 9.57
N GLU A 104 -39.37 -25.46 9.13
CA GLU A 104 -38.60 -24.29 8.69
C GLU A 104 -37.97 -23.58 9.90
N ILE A 105 -36.71 -23.18 9.75
CA ILE A 105 -35.95 -22.43 10.77
C ILE A 105 -35.83 -20.99 10.30
N PHE A 106 -36.03 -20.06 11.25
CA PHE A 106 -35.80 -18.64 11.08
C PHE A 106 -34.63 -18.22 11.97
N PRO A 107 -33.38 -18.22 11.48
CA PRO A 107 -32.23 -17.80 12.28
C PRO A 107 -32.39 -16.34 12.76
N ALA A 108 -32.11 -16.11 14.03
CA ALA A 108 -32.23 -14.79 14.63
C ALA A 108 -31.16 -14.56 15.71
N ASP A 109 -30.63 -13.35 15.73
CA ASP A 109 -29.73 -12.84 16.77
C ASP A 109 -30.20 -11.46 17.25
N LYS A 110 -29.35 -10.70 17.93
CA LYS A 110 -29.71 -9.38 18.46
C LYS A 110 -30.01 -8.32 17.38
N LYS A 111 -29.46 -8.48 16.18
CA LYS A 111 -29.54 -7.50 15.08
C LYS A 111 -30.52 -7.92 13.99
N TYR A 112 -30.66 -9.23 13.78
CA TYR A 112 -31.33 -9.78 12.61
C TYR A 112 -32.28 -10.91 12.99
N SER A 113 -33.35 -11.05 12.19
CA SER A 113 -34.23 -12.21 12.18
C SER A 113 -34.57 -12.50 10.73
N TRP A 114 -34.18 -13.68 10.23
CA TRP A 114 -34.20 -13.97 8.81
C TRP A 114 -35.19 -15.07 8.44
N LYS A 115 -36.02 -14.78 7.43
CA LYS A 115 -36.56 -15.81 6.56
C LYS A 115 -35.57 -15.99 5.40
N LEU A 116 -34.84 -17.10 5.44
CA LEU A 116 -33.77 -17.33 4.48
C LEU A 116 -34.29 -17.65 3.09
N THR A 117 -33.52 -17.29 2.07
CA THR A 117 -33.70 -17.77 0.70
C THR A 117 -32.35 -18.16 0.10
N GLY A 118 -32.37 -19.13 -0.82
CA GLY A 118 -31.16 -19.58 -1.52
C GLY A 118 -30.08 -20.10 -0.56
N VAL A 119 -30.43 -21.02 0.34
CA VAL A 119 -29.47 -21.62 1.28
C VAL A 119 -28.61 -22.65 0.54
N ASN A 120 -27.54 -22.18 -0.11
CA ASN A 120 -26.71 -22.97 -1.03
C ASN A 120 -25.58 -23.73 -0.33
N THR A 121 -25.25 -23.39 0.91
CA THR A 121 -24.12 -23.97 1.64
C THR A 121 -24.50 -24.30 3.07
N LEU A 122 -24.08 -25.47 3.55
CA LEU A 122 -24.21 -25.94 4.92
C LEU A 122 -22.97 -26.75 5.30
N LEU A 123 -22.42 -26.50 6.48
CA LEU A 123 -21.25 -27.21 7.01
C LEU A 123 -21.30 -27.22 8.54
N VAL A 124 -20.85 -28.31 9.16
CA VAL A 124 -20.53 -28.32 10.60
C VAL A 124 -19.00 -28.32 10.71
N ASP A 125 -18.45 -27.30 11.36
CA ASP A 125 -17.00 -27.22 11.60
C ASP A 125 -16.56 -28.01 12.86
N SER A 126 -15.25 -28.17 13.02
CA SER A 126 -14.60 -28.81 14.17
C SER A 126 -14.84 -28.10 15.51
N LYS A 127 -15.28 -26.83 15.49
CA LYS A 127 -15.73 -26.07 16.67
C LYS A 127 -17.21 -26.30 16.99
N LYS A 128 -17.84 -27.27 16.32
CA LYS A 128 -19.27 -27.63 16.44
C LYS A 128 -20.19 -26.46 16.13
N ARG A 129 -19.83 -25.65 15.14
CA ARG A 129 -20.68 -24.58 14.61
C ARG A 129 -21.32 -25.07 13.31
N LEU A 130 -22.65 -24.98 13.24
CA LEU A 130 -23.38 -25.21 12.00
C LEU A 130 -23.43 -23.91 11.21
N TRP A 131 -22.65 -23.84 10.15
CA TRP A 131 -22.59 -22.70 9.22
C TRP A 131 -23.62 -22.84 8.09
N PHE A 132 -24.11 -21.69 7.63
CA PHE A 132 -24.87 -21.57 6.39
C PHE A 132 -24.50 -20.30 5.63
N GLY A 133 -24.69 -20.33 4.30
CA GLY A 133 -24.67 -19.15 3.44
C GLY A 133 -25.98 -19.05 2.63
N SER A 134 -26.57 -17.86 2.61
CA SER A 134 -27.86 -17.56 1.95
C SER A 134 -27.81 -16.24 1.15
N ASN A 135 -28.95 -15.81 0.59
CA ASN A 135 -29.07 -14.51 -0.07
C ASN A 135 -29.05 -13.32 0.90
N GLU A 136 -29.40 -13.54 2.17
CA GLU A 136 -29.45 -12.55 3.23
C GLU A 136 -28.06 -12.33 3.87
N GLY A 137 -27.21 -13.36 3.88
CA GLY A 137 -25.85 -13.28 4.42
C GLY A 137 -25.28 -14.64 4.81
N VAL A 138 -24.41 -14.63 5.80
CA VAL A 138 -23.82 -15.84 6.42
C VAL A 138 -24.26 -15.90 7.87
N GLY A 139 -24.42 -17.10 8.40
CA GLY A 139 -24.58 -17.28 9.83
C GLY A 139 -24.06 -18.61 10.31
N PHE A 140 -23.89 -18.72 11.64
CA PHE A 140 -23.66 -20.01 12.27
C PHE A 140 -24.45 -20.17 13.57
N LEU A 141 -24.82 -21.41 13.87
CA LEU A 141 -25.42 -21.84 15.13
C LEU A 141 -24.35 -22.45 16.03
N GLN A 142 -24.20 -21.92 17.25
CA GLN A 142 -23.35 -22.49 18.28
C GLN A 142 -24.05 -22.38 19.63
N ASN A 143 -24.08 -23.46 20.41
CA ASN A 143 -24.70 -23.49 21.74
C ASN A 143 -26.16 -22.98 21.76
N GLY A 144 -26.93 -23.29 20.72
CA GLY A 144 -28.33 -22.86 20.59
C GLY A 144 -28.52 -21.39 20.19
N GLN A 145 -27.44 -20.64 19.95
CA GLN A 145 -27.51 -19.23 19.54
C GLN A 145 -27.00 -19.05 18.12
N TRP A 146 -27.73 -18.26 17.34
CA TRP A 146 -27.29 -17.82 16.02
C TRP A 146 -26.40 -16.59 16.12
N LYS A 147 -25.41 -16.53 15.23
CA LYS A 147 -24.65 -15.32 14.94
C LYS A 147 -24.74 -15.06 13.43
N LEU A 148 -25.22 -13.87 13.07
CA LEU A 148 -25.59 -13.53 11.69
C LEU A 148 -24.73 -12.37 11.18
N PHE A 149 -24.34 -12.43 9.91
CA PHE A 149 -23.39 -11.51 9.30
C PHE A 149 -23.87 -11.03 7.93
N THR A 150 -23.84 -9.72 7.75
CA THR A 150 -24.05 -9.02 6.47
C THR A 150 -22.81 -8.21 6.11
N GLY A 151 -22.87 -7.41 5.05
CA GLY A 151 -21.82 -6.43 4.74
C GLY A 151 -21.51 -5.48 5.89
N LYS A 152 -22.50 -5.18 6.75
CA LYS A 152 -22.32 -4.36 7.96
C LYS A 152 -21.44 -5.01 9.04
N GLU A 153 -21.22 -6.32 8.95
CA GLU A 153 -20.33 -7.10 9.82
C GLU A 153 -19.08 -7.60 9.06
N GLY A 154 -18.81 -7.07 7.86
CA GLY A 154 -17.62 -7.39 7.09
C GLY A 154 -17.75 -8.51 6.06
N LEU A 155 -18.96 -9.02 5.78
CA LEU A 155 -19.14 -10.00 4.70
C LEU A 155 -18.96 -9.31 3.34
N PRO A 156 -17.91 -9.63 2.54
CA PRO A 156 -17.59 -8.87 1.33
C PRO A 156 -18.52 -9.19 0.17
N PHE A 157 -19.05 -10.41 0.10
CA PHE A 157 -19.88 -10.85 -1.02
C PHE A 157 -20.85 -11.96 -0.61
N LYS A 158 -21.92 -12.11 -1.39
CA LYS A 158 -22.93 -13.17 -1.25
C LYS A 158 -22.94 -14.08 -2.48
N ASN A 159 -23.99 -14.85 -2.72
CA ASN A 159 -24.08 -15.83 -3.83
C ASN A 159 -23.04 -16.96 -3.69
N PHE A 160 -23.16 -17.69 -2.58
CA PHE A 160 -22.32 -18.83 -2.24
C PHE A 160 -22.52 -20.00 -3.20
N THR A 161 -21.43 -20.66 -3.56
CA THR A 161 -21.40 -21.79 -4.51
C THR A 161 -20.96 -23.09 -3.86
N CYS A 162 -20.09 -23.02 -2.85
CA CYS A 162 -19.59 -24.16 -2.07
C CYS A 162 -19.07 -23.68 -0.71
N ILE A 163 -18.83 -24.62 0.20
CA ILE A 163 -18.26 -24.38 1.53
C ILE A 163 -17.34 -25.54 1.90
N ALA A 164 -16.20 -25.22 2.53
CA ALA A 164 -15.25 -26.20 3.02
C ALA A 164 -14.72 -25.79 4.40
N GLU A 165 -14.49 -26.76 5.29
CA GLU A 165 -13.80 -26.51 6.54
C GLU A 165 -12.31 -26.25 6.30
N ALA A 166 -11.78 -25.24 6.96
CA ALA A 166 -10.36 -24.96 7.07
C ALA A 166 -9.84 -25.26 8.49
N LYS A 167 -8.54 -25.07 8.71
CA LYS A 167 -7.91 -25.35 10.00
C LYS A 167 -8.56 -24.59 11.15
N ASN A 168 -8.54 -25.19 12.33
CA ASN A 168 -9.00 -24.58 13.59
C ASN A 168 -10.46 -24.08 13.54
N GLY A 169 -11.30 -24.78 12.78
CA GLY A 169 -12.72 -24.46 12.59
C GLY A 169 -12.96 -23.21 11.74
N GLU A 170 -11.94 -22.64 11.09
CA GLU A 170 -12.19 -21.64 10.04
C GLU A 170 -12.97 -22.28 8.89
N VAL A 171 -13.63 -21.48 8.06
CA VAL A 171 -14.39 -21.97 6.91
C VAL A 171 -14.05 -21.15 5.67
N TRP A 172 -13.97 -21.82 4.53
CA TRP A 172 -13.93 -21.18 3.21
C TRP A 172 -15.30 -21.25 2.57
N PHE A 173 -15.76 -20.12 2.06
CA PHE A 173 -16.91 -20.02 1.19
C PHE A 173 -16.42 -19.73 -0.24
N GLY A 174 -16.82 -20.56 -1.19
CA GLY A 174 -16.76 -20.21 -2.60
C GLY A 174 -17.96 -19.34 -2.95
N THR A 175 -17.75 -18.37 -3.84
CA THR A 175 -18.83 -17.50 -4.33
C THR A 175 -18.75 -17.35 -5.84
N LYS A 176 -19.76 -16.67 -6.42
CA LYS A 176 -19.70 -16.25 -7.83
C LYS A 176 -18.65 -15.16 -8.10
N LYS A 177 -18.12 -14.51 -7.07
CA LYS A 177 -17.06 -13.50 -7.20
C LYS A 177 -16.09 -13.60 -6.01
N GLY A 178 -15.05 -14.41 -6.14
CA GLY A 178 -14.02 -14.64 -5.14
C GLY A 178 -14.33 -15.76 -4.15
N ALA A 179 -13.36 -16.04 -3.28
CA ALA A 179 -13.47 -16.91 -2.12
C ALA A 179 -13.40 -16.07 -0.83
N ILE A 180 -14.09 -16.50 0.21
CA ILE A 180 -14.14 -15.81 1.51
C ILE A 180 -13.71 -16.80 2.59
N ARG A 181 -12.61 -16.51 3.30
CA ARG A 181 -12.26 -17.23 4.53
C ARG A 181 -12.90 -16.55 5.72
N ALA A 182 -13.48 -17.31 6.64
CA ALA A 182 -14.10 -16.79 7.85
C ALA A 182 -13.61 -17.51 9.10
N ASP A 183 -13.23 -16.75 10.13
CA ASP A 183 -12.79 -17.30 11.43
C ASP A 183 -13.91 -17.34 12.49
N GLY A 184 -15.09 -16.81 12.17
CA GLY A 184 -16.22 -16.61 13.09
C GLY A 184 -16.35 -15.20 13.66
N LYS A 185 -15.39 -14.33 13.34
CA LYS A 185 -15.37 -12.91 13.69
C LYS A 185 -15.08 -12.04 12.47
N ASN A 186 -14.07 -12.40 11.69
CA ASN A 186 -13.59 -11.64 10.54
C ASN A 186 -13.75 -12.45 9.25
N PHE A 187 -13.81 -11.73 8.13
CA PHE A 187 -13.82 -12.27 6.78
C PHE A 187 -12.56 -11.81 6.04
N TYR A 188 -11.95 -12.70 5.28
CA TYR A 188 -10.77 -12.44 4.46
C TYR A 188 -11.12 -12.76 3.01
N TYR A 189 -11.01 -11.77 2.14
CA TYR A 189 -11.51 -11.89 0.77
C TYR A 189 -10.39 -12.18 -0.22
N ARG A 190 -10.57 -13.20 -1.06
CA ARG A 190 -9.61 -13.62 -2.09
C ARG A 190 -10.29 -13.55 -3.44
N PHE A 191 -9.91 -12.56 -4.23
CA PHE A 191 -10.47 -12.32 -5.56
C PHE A 191 -9.41 -11.75 -6.49
N SER A 192 -9.72 -11.68 -7.78
CA SER A 192 -8.84 -11.28 -8.87
C SER A 192 -7.71 -12.26 -9.14
N ARG A 193 -6.93 -11.96 -10.19
CA ARG A 193 -5.78 -12.73 -10.63
C ARG A 193 -4.63 -12.80 -9.60
N ARG A 194 -4.65 -11.94 -8.56
CA ARG A 194 -3.75 -12.01 -7.40
C ARG A 194 -3.95 -13.31 -6.61
N TRP A 195 -5.19 -13.75 -6.47
CA TRP A 195 -5.53 -14.89 -5.62
C TRP A 195 -6.10 -16.09 -6.40
N LEU A 196 -6.85 -15.83 -7.47
CA LEU A 196 -7.65 -16.84 -8.17
C LEU A 196 -7.44 -16.78 -9.69
N ALA A 197 -7.60 -17.93 -10.36
CA ALA A 197 -7.58 -18.05 -11.82
C ALA A 197 -8.80 -17.37 -12.46
N ASP A 198 -9.95 -17.50 -11.83
CA ASP A 198 -11.20 -16.81 -12.14
C ASP A 198 -11.99 -16.60 -10.83
N ASP A 199 -12.78 -15.54 -10.78
CA ASP A 199 -13.53 -15.19 -9.58
C ASP A 199 -14.72 -16.13 -9.31
N TYR A 200 -15.19 -16.89 -10.30
CA TYR A 200 -16.27 -17.85 -10.06
C TYR A 200 -15.70 -19.16 -9.48
N VAL A 201 -15.87 -19.35 -8.18
CA VAL A 201 -15.39 -20.54 -7.47
C VAL A 201 -16.45 -21.64 -7.55
N ASN A 202 -16.10 -22.78 -8.14
CA ASN A 202 -17.01 -23.92 -8.30
C ASN A 202 -16.93 -24.93 -7.14
N ASP A 203 -15.72 -25.13 -6.62
CA ASP A 203 -15.44 -26.09 -5.55
C ASP A 203 -14.14 -25.76 -4.81
N ILE A 204 -14.02 -26.23 -3.56
CA ILE A 204 -12.89 -25.96 -2.66
C ILE A 204 -12.44 -27.25 -1.98
N LEU A 205 -11.15 -27.53 -2.06
CA LEU A 205 -10.50 -28.61 -1.32
C LEU A 205 -9.49 -28.02 -0.34
N VAL A 206 -9.60 -28.38 0.93
CA VAL A 206 -8.61 -28.03 1.96
C VAL A 206 -7.84 -29.27 2.36
N GLU A 207 -6.51 -29.21 2.25
CA GLU A 207 -5.59 -30.25 2.70
C GLU A 207 -5.37 -30.19 4.22
N GLU A 208 -4.89 -31.28 4.82
CA GLU A 208 -4.60 -31.35 6.26
C GLU A 208 -3.59 -30.29 6.72
N ASN A 209 -2.67 -29.87 5.85
CA ASN A 209 -1.69 -28.81 6.15
C ASN A 209 -2.29 -27.39 6.03
N GLY A 210 -3.55 -27.25 5.59
CA GLY A 210 -4.25 -25.99 5.41
C GLY A 210 -4.14 -25.42 3.99
N THR A 211 -3.30 -25.99 3.13
CA THR A 211 -3.27 -25.64 1.71
C THR A 211 -4.67 -25.80 1.13
N THR A 212 -5.13 -24.76 0.45
CA THR A 212 -6.49 -24.71 -0.09
C THR A 212 -6.41 -24.60 -1.60
N TRP A 213 -7.15 -25.47 -2.28
CA TRP A 213 -7.30 -25.48 -3.72
C TRP A 213 -8.69 -25.02 -4.13
N PHE A 214 -8.76 -24.27 -5.23
CA PHE A 214 -9.98 -23.67 -5.75
C PHE A 214 -10.17 -24.08 -7.20
N ALA A 215 -11.25 -24.82 -7.48
CA ALA A 215 -11.69 -25.08 -8.85
C ALA A 215 -12.50 -23.88 -9.35
N THR A 216 -12.14 -23.32 -10.51
CA THR A 216 -12.77 -22.11 -11.06
C THR A 216 -13.19 -22.30 -12.52
N ASN A 217 -13.76 -21.27 -13.13
CA ASN A 217 -14.16 -21.31 -14.54
C ASN A 217 -13.01 -21.22 -15.55
N LYS A 218 -11.81 -20.79 -15.14
CA LYS A 218 -10.65 -20.59 -16.05
C LYS A 218 -9.34 -21.13 -15.47
N GLY A 219 -9.42 -22.26 -14.76
CA GLY A 219 -8.26 -22.91 -14.17
C GLY A 219 -8.43 -23.20 -12.69
N ILE A 220 -7.30 -23.45 -12.03
CA ILE A 220 -7.25 -23.87 -10.63
C ILE A 220 -6.31 -22.96 -9.87
N SER A 221 -6.66 -22.61 -8.65
CA SER A 221 -5.79 -21.81 -7.77
C SER A 221 -5.45 -22.58 -6.52
N ARG A 222 -4.29 -22.30 -5.95
CA ARG A 222 -3.81 -22.88 -4.70
C ARG A 222 -3.32 -21.78 -3.80
N ILE A 223 -3.80 -21.73 -2.56
CA ILE A 223 -3.27 -20.86 -1.51
C ILE A 223 -2.58 -21.76 -0.48
N VAL A 224 -1.29 -21.50 -0.27
CA VAL A 224 -0.50 -22.15 0.79
C VAL A 224 -0.27 -21.18 1.94
N PHE A 225 -0.18 -21.71 3.16
CA PHE A 225 0.14 -20.94 4.35
C PHE A 225 1.59 -21.21 4.75
N LYS A 226 2.47 -20.24 4.51
CA LYS A 226 3.87 -20.29 4.89
C LYS A 226 4.03 -19.67 6.27
N THR A 227 4.49 -20.46 7.23
CA THR A 227 4.89 -19.93 8.54
C THR A 227 6.17 -19.12 8.38
N ILE A 228 6.14 -17.84 8.75
CA ILE A 228 7.26 -16.92 8.61
C ILE A 228 7.26 -15.89 9.75
N THR A 229 8.43 -15.34 10.07
CA THR A 229 8.64 -14.20 10.96
C THR A 229 8.66 -12.88 10.18
N LEU A 230 8.57 -11.74 10.88
CA LEU A 230 8.73 -10.44 10.20
C LEU A 230 10.15 -10.28 9.66
N GLU A 231 11.15 -10.80 10.37
CA GLU A 231 12.56 -10.73 9.96
C GLU A 231 12.85 -11.59 8.72
N GLU A 232 12.35 -12.82 8.64
CA GLU A 232 12.48 -13.64 7.44
C GLU A 232 11.81 -13.00 6.22
N LYS A 233 10.69 -12.27 6.43
CA LYS A 233 10.03 -11.51 5.37
C LYS A 233 10.84 -10.27 4.96
N ALA A 234 11.49 -9.58 5.89
CA ALA A 234 12.45 -8.52 5.58
C ALA A 234 13.64 -9.04 4.76
N ASN A 235 14.17 -10.22 5.11
CA ASN A 235 15.25 -10.86 4.36
C ASN A 235 14.80 -11.24 2.93
N PHE A 236 13.55 -11.71 2.78
CA PHE A 236 12.96 -11.98 1.46
C PHE A 236 12.92 -10.72 0.59
N TYR A 237 12.39 -9.60 1.10
CA TYR A 237 12.32 -8.35 0.32
C TYR A 237 13.69 -7.72 0.07
N THR A 238 14.63 -7.83 1.01
CA THR A 238 16.01 -7.40 0.77
C THR A 238 16.59 -8.15 -0.42
N LYS A 239 16.42 -9.48 -0.46
CA LYS A 239 16.85 -10.30 -1.60
C LYS A 239 16.12 -9.93 -2.90
N GLN A 240 14.81 -9.69 -2.85
CA GLN A 240 14.03 -9.26 -4.02
C GLN A 240 14.61 -7.98 -4.62
N VAL A 241 14.78 -6.94 -3.79
CA VAL A 241 15.32 -5.65 -4.21
C VAL A 241 16.71 -5.82 -4.84
N GLU A 242 17.60 -6.56 -4.17
CA GLU A 242 18.98 -6.73 -4.62
C GLU A 242 19.11 -7.57 -5.89
N THR A 243 18.21 -8.52 -6.12
CA THR A 243 18.29 -9.43 -7.27
C THR A 243 17.60 -8.90 -8.51
N ARG A 244 16.50 -8.16 -8.35
CA ARG A 244 15.68 -7.69 -9.47
C ARG A 244 15.70 -6.17 -9.59
N HIS A 245 15.50 -5.42 -8.51
CA HIS A 245 15.21 -3.98 -8.56
C HIS A 245 16.43 -3.06 -8.48
N ASN A 246 17.63 -3.61 -8.39
CA ASN A 246 18.86 -2.83 -8.28
C ASN A 246 19.53 -2.61 -9.64
N ARG A 247 19.48 -1.38 -10.13
CA ARG A 247 20.07 -0.91 -11.39
C ARG A 247 21.23 0.04 -11.09
N MET A 248 22.45 -0.48 -11.08
CA MET A 248 23.67 0.30 -10.80
C MET A 248 23.68 1.01 -9.43
N GLY A 249 22.96 0.47 -8.45
CA GLY A 249 22.76 1.08 -7.13
C GLY A 249 21.43 1.81 -6.99
N PHE A 250 20.75 2.16 -8.09
CA PHE A 250 19.41 2.74 -8.08
C PHE A 250 18.34 1.67 -7.90
N ILE A 251 17.38 1.94 -7.03
CA ILE A 251 16.24 1.07 -6.77
C ILE A 251 15.03 1.58 -7.55
N ALA A 252 14.41 0.71 -8.34
CA ALA A 252 13.24 1.07 -9.15
C ALA A 252 12.26 -0.10 -9.29
N GLN A 253 11.00 0.24 -9.61
CA GLN A 253 10.04 -0.71 -10.14
C GLN A 253 10.57 -1.31 -11.45
N ASN A 254 10.31 -2.60 -11.69
CA ASN A 254 10.70 -3.27 -12.94
C ASN A 254 9.52 -3.67 -13.80
N THR A 255 9.83 -3.94 -15.06
CA THR A 255 8.92 -4.54 -16.04
C THR A 255 9.13 -6.05 -16.08
N LEU A 256 8.07 -6.80 -16.36
CA LEU A 256 8.10 -8.25 -16.60
C LEU A 256 7.82 -8.50 -18.09
N LYS A 257 8.64 -9.33 -18.74
CA LYS A 257 8.42 -9.70 -20.16
C LYS A 257 7.26 -10.67 -20.33
N VAL A 258 7.06 -11.52 -19.34
CA VAL A 258 5.99 -12.52 -19.28
C VAL A 258 5.05 -12.14 -18.15
N ARG A 259 3.76 -12.07 -18.47
CA ARG A 259 2.73 -11.60 -17.56
C ARG A 259 2.67 -12.49 -16.32
N TYR A 260 2.79 -11.87 -15.13
CA TYR A 260 2.80 -12.51 -13.81
C TYR A 260 4.01 -13.41 -13.51
N ASP A 261 5.04 -13.41 -14.35
CA ASP A 261 6.27 -14.17 -14.12
C ASP A 261 7.39 -13.24 -13.62
N ALA A 262 7.66 -13.28 -12.32
CA ALA A 262 8.70 -12.49 -11.69
C ALA A 262 10.12 -12.85 -12.14
N ASP A 263 10.34 -14.05 -12.72
CA ASP A 263 11.65 -14.45 -13.24
C ASP A 263 11.92 -13.86 -14.64
N SER A 264 10.89 -13.31 -15.29
CA SER A 264 10.97 -12.65 -16.61
C SER A 264 11.28 -11.15 -16.55
N TRP A 265 11.77 -10.68 -15.41
CA TRP A 265 12.00 -9.26 -15.15
C TRP A 265 13.06 -8.64 -16.07
N GLU A 266 12.92 -7.34 -16.31
CA GLU A 266 13.93 -6.48 -16.93
C GLU A 266 14.07 -5.17 -16.16
N PRO A 267 15.31 -4.63 -16.02
CA PRO A 267 15.52 -3.33 -15.41
C PRO A 267 14.70 -2.25 -16.12
N ALA A 268 13.88 -1.52 -15.39
CA ALA A 268 13.19 -0.34 -15.90
C ALA A 268 13.72 0.92 -15.22
N ILE A 269 13.23 2.07 -15.71
CA ILE A 269 13.43 3.36 -15.07
C ILE A 269 12.09 3.86 -14.50
N SER A 270 12.16 4.60 -13.40
CA SER A 270 11.03 5.33 -12.84
C SER A 270 11.32 6.83 -12.88
N ASP A 271 10.28 7.65 -12.81
CA ASP A 271 10.44 9.08 -12.51
C ASP A 271 11.02 9.32 -11.11
N ASN A 272 11.08 8.29 -10.26
CA ASN A 272 11.40 8.37 -8.82
C ASN A 272 12.54 7.46 -8.37
N ASP A 273 13.49 7.15 -9.27
CA ASP A 273 14.63 6.29 -8.93
C ASP A 273 15.40 6.82 -7.72
N GLY A 274 15.61 8.13 -7.60
CA GLY A 274 16.30 8.75 -6.46
C GLY A 274 15.55 8.55 -5.15
N MET A 275 14.25 8.86 -5.14
CA MET A 275 13.37 8.72 -3.97
C MET A 275 13.31 7.27 -3.47
N TYR A 276 13.06 6.28 -4.33
CA TYR A 276 13.02 4.88 -3.89
C TYR A 276 14.39 4.39 -3.41
N THR A 277 15.48 4.86 -4.05
CA THR A 277 16.85 4.57 -3.59
C THR A 277 17.10 5.13 -2.20
N ALA A 278 16.62 6.34 -1.93
CA ALA A 278 16.73 6.99 -0.63
C ALA A 278 15.88 6.29 0.44
N GLU A 279 14.64 5.88 0.13
CA GLU A 279 13.80 5.09 1.03
C GLU A 279 14.48 3.74 1.38
N TYR A 280 15.05 3.05 0.38
CA TYR A 280 15.77 1.79 0.61
C TYR A 280 17.03 2.04 1.45
N GLY A 281 17.78 3.09 1.14
CA GLY A 281 18.96 3.51 1.90
C GLY A 281 18.62 3.78 3.37
N ALA A 282 17.53 4.50 3.63
CA ALA A 282 17.04 4.78 4.98
C ALA A 282 16.63 3.48 5.69
N ALA A 283 15.96 2.55 5.00
CA ALA A 283 15.62 1.24 5.55
C ALA A 283 16.86 0.47 5.99
N GLN A 284 17.93 0.48 5.18
CA GLN A 284 19.20 -0.18 5.51
C GLN A 284 19.97 0.56 6.61
N ALA A 285 19.88 1.88 6.70
CA ALA A 285 20.45 2.66 7.80
C ALA A 285 19.79 2.30 9.14
N PHE A 286 18.45 2.21 9.20
CA PHE A 286 17.74 1.73 10.38
C PHE A 286 18.06 0.26 10.69
N ARG A 287 18.17 -0.60 9.67
CA ARG A 287 18.62 -2.00 9.83
C ARG A 287 19.99 -2.05 10.48
N TYR A 288 20.96 -1.26 10.01
CA TYR A 288 22.29 -1.19 10.59
C TYR A 288 22.24 -0.74 12.05
N ALA A 289 21.51 0.34 12.36
CA ALA A 289 21.38 0.85 13.73
C ALA A 289 20.78 -0.18 14.70
N VAL A 290 19.88 -1.05 14.24
CA VAL A 290 19.24 -2.08 15.06
C VAL A 290 20.08 -3.36 15.18
N THR A 291 20.83 -3.73 14.13
CA THR A 291 21.44 -5.06 14.01
C THR A 291 22.97 -5.07 14.06
N GLY A 292 23.62 -3.93 13.82
CA GLY A 292 25.07 -3.85 13.60
C GLY A 292 25.53 -4.55 12.31
N SER A 293 24.63 -4.86 11.38
CA SER A 293 24.96 -5.61 10.16
C SER A 293 25.85 -4.81 9.19
N GLU A 294 27.06 -5.30 8.95
CA GLU A 294 27.97 -4.73 7.93
C GLU A 294 27.40 -4.78 6.51
N GLU A 295 26.56 -5.78 6.22
CA GLU A 295 25.82 -5.81 4.95
C GLU A 295 24.86 -4.62 4.86
N ALA A 296 24.11 -4.33 5.93
CA ALA A 296 23.19 -3.20 5.97
C ALA A 296 23.93 -1.86 5.83
N LYS A 297 25.07 -1.71 6.51
CA LYS A 297 25.96 -0.53 6.36
C LYS A 297 26.42 -0.36 4.91
N ARG A 298 26.91 -1.43 4.28
CA ARG A 298 27.35 -1.40 2.87
C ARG A 298 26.21 -1.04 1.92
N LEU A 299 25.01 -1.58 2.14
CA LEU A 299 23.83 -1.28 1.30
C LEU A 299 23.36 0.17 1.48
N ALA A 300 23.30 0.67 2.72
CA ALA A 300 23.00 2.07 3.00
C ALA A 300 24.03 3.00 2.34
N LYS A 301 25.33 2.68 2.45
CA LYS A 301 26.39 3.44 1.79
C LYS A 301 26.24 3.44 0.26
N ARG A 302 25.96 2.29 -0.35
CA ARG A 302 25.73 2.22 -1.81
C ARG A 302 24.55 3.08 -2.24
N SER A 303 23.44 3.06 -1.50
CA SER A 303 22.29 3.93 -1.78
C SER A 303 22.66 5.41 -1.64
N PHE A 304 23.45 5.77 -0.62
CA PHE A 304 23.97 7.13 -0.47
C PHE A 304 24.83 7.53 -1.68
N ASP A 305 25.78 6.68 -2.09
CA ASP A 305 26.65 6.93 -3.24
C ASP A 305 25.83 7.07 -4.54
N ALA A 306 24.76 6.29 -4.71
CA ALA A 306 23.83 6.40 -5.84
C ALA A 306 23.06 7.74 -5.82
N CYS A 307 22.46 8.13 -4.70
CA CYS A 307 21.80 9.43 -4.55
C CYS A 307 22.77 10.61 -4.76
N LYS A 308 24.00 10.51 -4.25
CA LYS A 308 25.06 11.51 -4.48
C LYS A 308 25.40 11.61 -5.97
N SER A 309 25.49 10.48 -6.68
CA SER A 309 25.79 10.48 -8.11
C SER A 309 24.73 11.19 -8.97
N LEU A 310 23.48 11.28 -8.51
CA LEU A 310 22.44 12.11 -9.15
C LEU A 310 22.82 13.59 -9.16
N VAL A 311 23.55 14.07 -8.16
CA VAL A 311 24.05 15.45 -8.10
C VAL A 311 25.36 15.58 -8.88
N ASP A 312 26.29 14.64 -8.70
CA ASP A 312 27.63 14.71 -9.30
C ASP A 312 27.61 14.67 -10.84
N ILE A 313 26.61 14.00 -11.44
CA ILE A 313 26.56 13.80 -12.89
C ILE A 313 26.11 15.05 -13.66
N THR A 314 25.42 15.96 -13.00
CA THR A 314 24.74 17.08 -13.67
C THR A 314 25.72 18.18 -14.01
N HIS A 315 25.34 19.01 -14.97
CA HIS A 315 26.18 20.13 -15.39
C HIS A 315 26.02 21.33 -14.45
N GLU A 316 24.85 21.44 -13.83
CA GLU A 316 24.49 22.50 -12.89
C GLU A 316 24.87 22.09 -11.46
N LYS A 317 25.75 22.86 -10.84
CA LYS A 317 26.22 22.56 -9.48
C LYS A 317 25.04 22.48 -8.51
N GLY A 318 24.95 21.38 -7.77
CA GLY A 318 23.91 21.14 -6.76
C GLY A 318 22.53 20.77 -7.31
N PHE A 319 22.37 20.64 -8.63
CA PHE A 319 21.12 20.14 -9.20
C PHE A 319 21.12 18.60 -9.20
N PRO A 320 20.19 17.92 -8.50
CA PRO A 320 20.05 16.47 -8.59
C PRO A 320 19.30 16.08 -9.86
N ALA A 321 19.80 15.11 -10.61
CA ALA A 321 19.05 14.40 -11.64
C ALA A 321 17.97 13.49 -11.02
N ARG A 322 16.99 13.06 -11.83
CA ARG A 322 15.98 12.05 -11.41
C ARG A 322 16.44 10.62 -11.62
N VAL A 323 17.09 10.39 -12.76
CA VAL A 323 17.44 9.06 -13.26
C VAL A 323 18.80 9.16 -13.93
N ILE A 324 19.64 8.14 -13.76
CA ILE A 324 20.87 7.95 -14.56
C ILE A 324 20.78 6.62 -15.27
N ILE A 325 21.04 6.58 -16.58
CA ILE A 325 21.11 5.35 -17.41
C ILE A 325 22.39 5.34 -18.26
N PRO A 326 22.90 4.16 -18.66
CA PRO A 326 23.96 4.04 -19.66
C PRO A 326 23.60 4.71 -20.99
N ILE A 327 24.61 5.17 -21.74
CA ILE A 327 24.40 5.81 -23.06
C ILE A 327 23.79 4.87 -24.11
N ASP A 328 23.95 3.56 -23.92
CA ASP A 328 23.41 2.49 -24.77
C ASP A 328 22.11 1.88 -24.21
N TRP A 329 21.38 2.62 -23.38
CA TRP A 329 20.07 2.20 -22.89
C TRP A 329 19.14 1.83 -24.05
N HIS A 330 18.45 0.70 -23.91
CA HIS A 330 17.71 0.04 -24.98
C HIS A 330 16.50 0.85 -25.49
N GLU A 331 15.94 1.74 -24.68
CA GLU A 331 14.81 2.59 -25.06
C GLU A 331 15.28 3.94 -25.62
N PRO A 332 14.65 4.46 -26.69
CA PRO A 332 14.97 5.76 -27.25
C PRO A 332 14.37 6.90 -26.42
N VAL A 333 14.82 7.07 -25.17
CA VAL A 333 14.20 7.94 -24.17
C VAL A 333 13.98 9.38 -24.65
N ASN A 334 14.92 9.99 -25.38
CA ASN A 334 14.76 11.35 -25.88
C ASN A 334 13.78 11.49 -27.05
N GLU A 335 13.49 10.40 -27.78
CA GLU A 335 12.44 10.40 -28.80
C GLU A 335 11.05 10.31 -28.16
N GLN A 336 10.95 9.67 -26.99
CA GLN A 336 9.70 9.59 -26.22
C GLN A 336 9.32 10.93 -25.58
N TYR A 337 10.32 11.72 -25.16
CA TYR A 337 10.16 13.03 -24.50
C TYR A 337 10.51 14.20 -25.42
N ASP A 338 9.99 14.19 -26.64
CA ASP A 338 10.22 15.24 -27.64
C ASP A 338 9.35 16.51 -27.42
N HIS A 339 9.53 17.52 -28.26
CA HIS A 339 8.72 18.74 -28.22
C HIS A 339 7.23 18.46 -28.38
N GLN A 340 6.83 17.47 -29.19
CA GLN A 340 5.42 17.13 -29.37
C GLN A 340 4.81 16.53 -28.09
N TYR A 341 5.57 15.68 -27.39
CA TYR A 341 5.19 15.17 -26.08
C TYR A 341 4.99 16.32 -25.08
N ASN A 342 5.96 17.24 -24.98
CA ASN A 342 5.85 18.39 -24.09
C ASN A 342 4.65 19.29 -24.44
N MET A 343 4.41 19.57 -25.73
CA MET A 343 3.24 20.31 -26.19
C MET A 343 1.91 19.61 -25.85
N ARG A 344 1.84 18.27 -25.94
CA ARG A 344 0.66 17.51 -25.50
C ARG A 344 0.44 17.66 -24.01
N LYS A 345 1.49 17.52 -23.20
CA LYS A 345 1.42 17.67 -21.74
C LYS A 345 1.06 19.09 -21.32
N GLN A 346 1.48 20.12 -22.06
CA GLN A 346 1.11 21.51 -21.81
C GLN A 346 -0.40 21.79 -21.96
N LYS A 347 -1.13 20.94 -22.69
CA LYS A 347 -2.60 21.04 -22.78
C LYS A 347 -3.31 20.57 -21.50
N GLU A 348 -2.63 19.77 -20.68
CA GLU A 348 -3.09 19.26 -19.39
C GLU A 348 -2.52 20.12 -18.25
N ASP A 349 -1.23 20.43 -18.32
CA ASP A 349 -0.47 21.24 -17.36
C ASP A 349 0.25 22.38 -18.11
N PRO A 350 -0.30 23.61 -18.14
CA PRO A 350 0.34 24.78 -18.75
C PRO A 350 1.74 25.16 -18.24
N PHE A 351 2.21 24.63 -17.10
CA PHE A 351 3.58 24.83 -16.60
C PHE A 351 4.48 23.64 -16.91
N TRP A 352 3.98 22.62 -17.63
CA TRP A 352 4.78 21.51 -18.10
C TRP A 352 5.92 22.04 -18.95
N LYS A 353 7.13 21.65 -18.57
CA LYS A 353 8.34 22.22 -19.15
C LYS A 353 8.58 21.65 -20.54
N ASP A 354 8.74 22.52 -21.53
CA ASP A 354 9.29 22.14 -22.83
C ASP A 354 10.82 22.14 -22.76
N ILE A 355 11.38 21.00 -22.36
CA ILE A 355 12.81 20.77 -22.16
C ILE A 355 13.26 19.60 -23.03
N VAL A 356 14.24 19.87 -23.91
CA VAL A 356 14.80 18.91 -24.86
C VAL A 356 16.32 19.17 -24.98
N PRO A 357 17.19 18.16 -24.84
CA PRO A 357 16.86 16.79 -24.46
C PRO A 357 16.42 16.70 -22.99
N ARG A 358 15.47 15.80 -22.67
CA ARG A 358 15.07 15.54 -21.27
C ARG A 358 16.04 14.57 -20.58
N PHE A 359 16.71 13.73 -21.35
CA PHE A 359 17.82 12.90 -20.93
C PHE A 359 19.12 13.49 -21.47
N VAL A 360 19.83 14.22 -20.61
CA VAL A 360 21.03 14.96 -20.96
C VAL A 360 22.26 14.05 -20.86
N LYS A 361 23.17 14.19 -21.82
CA LYS A 361 24.42 13.43 -21.83
C LYS A 361 25.38 13.93 -20.75
N SER A 362 25.97 13.02 -19.99
CA SER A 362 27.00 13.32 -18.99
C SER A 362 28.27 13.91 -19.62
N LYS A 363 29.08 14.64 -18.84
CA LYS A 363 30.34 15.26 -19.30
C LYS A 363 31.34 14.26 -19.89
N ASP A 364 31.41 13.04 -19.34
CA ASP A 364 32.27 11.96 -19.84
C ASP A 364 31.66 11.17 -21.02
N GLY A 365 30.41 11.48 -21.36
CA GLY A 365 29.67 10.88 -22.47
C GLY A 365 29.22 9.44 -22.28
N LYS A 366 29.37 8.87 -21.08
CA LYS A 366 29.04 7.45 -20.79
C LYS A 366 27.60 7.21 -20.35
N TYR A 367 26.91 8.26 -19.90
CA TYR A 367 25.58 8.16 -19.31
C TYR A 367 24.64 9.23 -19.87
N LEU A 368 23.34 8.95 -19.71
CA LEU A 368 22.28 9.94 -19.81
C LEU A 368 21.66 10.14 -18.43
N TRP A 369 21.35 11.38 -18.07
CA TRP A 369 20.64 11.71 -16.84
C TRP A 369 19.36 12.48 -17.13
N LYS A 370 18.28 12.15 -16.42
CA LYS A 370 16.96 12.76 -16.60
C LYS A 370 16.84 14.06 -15.80
N CYS A 371 16.43 15.13 -16.46
CA CYS A 371 16.21 16.46 -15.88
C CYS A 371 14.77 16.63 -15.32
N ASP A 372 14.38 17.87 -15.02
CA ASP A 372 13.05 18.27 -14.51
C ASP A 372 12.67 17.58 -13.18
N THR A 373 13.63 17.63 -12.25
CA THR A 373 13.55 17.02 -10.92
C THR A 373 12.43 17.61 -10.08
N SER A 374 11.68 16.72 -9.42
CA SER A 374 10.50 17.04 -8.63
C SER A 374 10.81 17.07 -7.13
N SER A 375 9.89 17.64 -6.35
CA SER A 375 10.05 17.87 -4.91
C SER A 375 10.06 16.58 -4.08
N ASP A 376 9.41 15.53 -4.56
CA ASP A 376 9.41 14.17 -4.02
C ASP A 376 10.82 13.57 -3.93
N GLU A 377 11.65 13.78 -4.95
CA GLU A 377 13.08 13.40 -4.94
C GLU A 377 13.81 14.06 -3.76
N LEU A 378 13.61 15.38 -3.59
CA LEU A 378 14.24 16.11 -2.49
C LEU A 378 13.72 15.64 -1.12
N ALA A 379 12.41 15.47 -0.96
CA ALA A 379 11.84 15.00 0.30
C ALA A 379 12.43 13.65 0.73
N GLY A 380 12.53 12.70 -0.19
CA GLY A 380 13.18 11.40 0.05
C GLY A 380 14.67 11.54 0.35
N HIS A 381 15.40 12.32 -0.45
CA HIS A 381 16.84 12.55 -0.30
C HIS A 381 17.18 13.18 1.05
N TYR A 382 16.53 14.27 1.46
CA TYR A 382 16.81 14.93 2.73
C TYR A 382 16.43 14.08 3.95
N PHE A 383 15.34 13.31 3.84
CA PHE A 383 15.01 12.30 4.86
C PHE A 383 16.13 11.29 5.02
N PHE A 384 16.60 10.71 3.91
CA PHE A 384 17.67 9.73 3.94
C PHE A 384 19.02 10.31 4.35
N TYR A 385 19.43 11.48 3.85
CA TYR A 385 20.72 12.09 4.17
C TYR A 385 20.87 12.36 5.68
N GLY A 386 19.82 12.88 6.34
CA GLY A 386 19.83 13.05 7.79
C GLY A 386 19.97 11.71 8.53
N VAL A 387 19.18 10.71 8.14
CA VAL A 387 19.22 9.36 8.73
C VAL A 387 20.59 8.69 8.53
N TYR A 388 21.17 8.77 7.32
CA TYR A 388 22.48 8.21 7.01
C TYR A 388 23.60 8.90 7.79
N TYR A 389 23.55 10.24 7.90
CA TYR A 389 24.51 11.02 8.67
C TYR A 389 24.52 10.63 10.15
N ASP A 390 23.34 10.41 10.71
CA ASP A 390 23.18 10.10 12.14
C ASP A 390 23.49 8.65 12.49
N LEU A 391 23.15 7.71 11.60
CA LEU A 391 23.15 6.28 11.93
C LEU A 391 24.27 5.47 11.27
N VAL A 392 24.87 5.96 10.18
CA VAL A 392 25.79 5.15 9.34
C VAL A 392 27.13 5.82 9.13
N ALA A 393 27.16 7.13 8.90
CA ALA A 393 28.40 7.88 8.66
C ALA A 393 29.21 8.01 9.97
N ASP A 394 30.17 7.11 10.17
CA ASP A 394 30.95 7.03 11.41
C ASP A 394 32.23 7.89 11.33
N THR A 395 32.83 7.97 10.14
CA THR A 395 34.09 8.69 9.91
C THR A 395 33.86 10.16 9.54
N LYS A 396 34.89 11.00 9.75
CA LYS A 396 34.84 12.41 9.34
C LYS A 396 34.69 12.54 7.83
N GLU A 397 35.32 11.64 7.10
CA GLU A 397 35.30 11.57 5.64
C GLU A 397 33.90 11.20 5.12
N GLU A 398 33.25 10.20 5.70
CA GLU A 398 31.86 9.85 5.35
C GLU A 398 30.91 11.00 5.66
N LYS A 399 31.04 11.64 6.83
CA LYS A 399 30.23 12.80 7.19
C LYS A 399 30.46 13.97 6.24
N ALA A 400 31.71 14.24 5.86
CA ALA A 400 32.04 15.31 4.93
C ALA A 400 31.39 15.13 3.54
N LEU A 401 31.30 13.89 3.04
CA LEU A 401 30.61 13.61 1.77
C LEU A 401 29.11 13.92 1.85
N VAL A 402 28.47 13.64 2.99
CA VAL A 402 27.06 14.00 3.21
C VAL A 402 26.91 15.52 3.30
N SER A 403 27.78 16.18 4.07
CA SER A 403 27.78 17.65 4.19
C SER A 403 27.96 18.33 2.83
N GLU A 404 28.85 17.81 1.97
CA GLU A 404 29.10 18.33 0.63
C GLU A 404 27.85 18.23 -0.25
N VAL A 405 27.26 17.04 -0.39
CA VAL A 405 26.09 16.84 -1.28
C VAL A 405 24.86 17.61 -0.80
N VAL A 406 24.58 17.59 0.51
CA VAL A 406 23.45 18.35 1.08
C VAL A 406 23.69 19.85 0.95
N GLY A 407 24.91 20.31 1.23
CA GLY A 407 25.29 21.70 1.09
C GLY A 407 25.14 22.19 -0.35
N ASP A 408 25.62 21.43 -1.33
CA ASP A 408 25.53 21.76 -2.74
C ASP A 408 24.07 21.88 -3.22
N ILE A 409 23.19 20.93 -2.85
CA ILE A 409 21.76 21.02 -3.19
C ILE A 409 21.10 22.23 -2.52
N THR A 410 21.36 22.45 -1.23
CA THR A 410 20.75 23.55 -0.47
C THR A 410 21.20 24.91 -1.01
N ASP A 411 22.49 25.04 -1.32
CA ASP A 411 23.06 26.26 -1.90
C ASP A 411 22.52 26.51 -3.30
N HIS A 412 22.28 25.46 -4.09
CA HIS A 412 21.59 25.58 -5.37
C HIS A 412 20.18 26.17 -5.19
N LEU A 413 19.39 25.65 -4.25
CA LEU A 413 18.06 26.19 -3.95
C LEU A 413 18.14 27.67 -3.56
N ILE A 414 18.98 28.02 -2.58
CA ILE A 414 19.10 29.40 -2.07
C ILE A 414 19.53 30.36 -3.19
N ARG A 415 20.57 29.99 -3.96
CA ARG A 415 21.10 30.81 -5.07
C ARG A 415 20.06 31.11 -6.14
N ASN A 416 19.12 30.20 -6.35
CA ASN A 416 18.08 30.29 -7.36
C ASN A 416 16.73 30.75 -6.80
N GLY A 417 16.73 31.44 -5.65
CA GLY A 417 15.51 31.98 -5.06
C GLY A 417 14.58 30.92 -4.51
N TYR A 418 15.15 29.90 -3.85
CA TYR A 418 14.47 28.75 -3.26
C TYR A 418 13.81 27.85 -4.30
N ALA A 419 14.47 27.63 -5.45
CA ALA A 419 13.96 26.76 -6.50
C ALA A 419 15.07 25.91 -7.12
N LEU A 420 14.71 24.72 -7.61
CA LEU A 420 15.56 23.93 -8.49
C LEU A 420 15.55 24.56 -9.87
N VAL A 421 16.73 24.96 -10.36
CA VAL A 421 16.93 25.49 -11.71
C VAL A 421 17.77 24.50 -12.50
N ASP A 422 17.23 24.09 -13.64
CA ASP A 422 17.76 23.01 -14.45
C ASP A 422 18.82 23.52 -15.46
N HIS A 423 19.35 22.60 -16.27
CA HIS A 423 20.38 22.87 -17.28
C HIS A 423 19.96 23.85 -18.40
N ASP A 424 18.67 24.17 -18.52
CA ASP A 424 18.16 25.19 -19.44
C ASP A 424 18.03 26.58 -18.79
N GLY A 425 18.48 26.72 -17.53
CA GLY A 425 18.41 27.95 -16.75
C GLY A 425 17.01 28.28 -16.23
N LYS A 426 16.05 27.34 -16.32
CA LYS A 426 14.67 27.53 -15.84
C LYS A 426 14.35 26.62 -14.67
N LYS A 427 13.42 27.10 -13.83
CA LYS A 427 12.89 26.33 -12.70
C LYS A 427 12.29 24.99 -13.16
N THR A 428 12.43 23.94 -12.36
CA THR A 428 11.71 22.67 -12.60
C THR A 428 10.22 22.82 -12.33
N ARG A 429 9.40 21.91 -12.86
CA ARG A 429 7.94 22.00 -12.71
C ARG A 429 7.47 21.99 -11.25
N TRP A 430 8.09 21.16 -10.41
CA TRP A 430 7.65 20.87 -9.04
C TRP A 430 8.67 21.27 -7.96
N GLY A 431 9.84 21.79 -8.34
CA GLY A 431 10.90 22.20 -7.42
C GLY A 431 10.95 23.70 -7.14
N ASP A 432 9.82 24.40 -7.14
CA ASP A 432 9.77 25.83 -6.77
C ASP A 432 9.22 25.98 -5.36
N PHE A 433 10.08 26.39 -4.41
CA PHE A 433 9.77 26.63 -3.00
C PHE A 433 9.73 28.12 -2.66
N SER A 434 9.64 28.98 -3.67
CA SER A 434 9.78 30.42 -3.48
C SER A 434 8.51 31.08 -2.88
N PRO A 435 8.67 32.15 -2.08
CA PRO A 435 7.53 32.96 -1.64
C PRO A 435 6.72 33.53 -2.82
N GLU A 436 7.37 33.82 -3.95
CA GLU A 436 6.72 34.34 -5.15
C GLU A 436 5.74 33.32 -5.75
N PHE A 437 6.10 32.04 -5.79
CA PHE A 437 5.24 31.00 -6.35
C PHE A 437 4.01 30.75 -5.49
N PHE A 438 4.17 30.57 -4.17
CA PHE A 438 3.03 30.23 -3.30
C PHE A 438 2.14 31.42 -2.92
N ASN A 439 2.58 32.65 -3.17
CA ASN A 439 1.70 33.82 -3.08
C ASN A 439 1.07 34.17 -4.44
N SER A 440 1.31 33.36 -5.48
CA SER A 440 0.61 33.46 -6.76
C SER A 440 -0.66 32.60 -6.78
N VAL A 441 -1.53 32.87 -7.77
CA VAL A 441 -2.74 32.06 -8.01
C VAL A 441 -2.45 30.60 -8.43
N TRP A 442 -1.18 30.25 -8.63
CA TRP A 442 -0.75 28.96 -9.18
C TRP A 442 -0.14 28.00 -8.16
N GLY A 443 0.21 28.46 -6.96
CA GLY A 443 0.85 27.63 -5.93
C GLY A 443 0.33 27.85 -4.52
N TRP A 444 -0.74 28.64 -4.35
CA TRP A 444 -1.28 28.96 -3.03
C TRP A 444 -1.75 27.72 -2.25
N ASP A 445 -2.22 26.71 -2.96
CA ASP A 445 -2.63 25.38 -2.50
C ASP A 445 -1.44 24.52 -2.01
N GLN A 446 -0.24 24.72 -2.57
CA GLN A 446 1.00 24.04 -2.15
C GLN A 446 1.77 24.78 -1.07
N LYS A 447 1.31 25.98 -0.67
CA LYS A 447 2.03 26.87 0.23
C LYS A 447 2.47 26.19 1.53
N GLY A 448 1.57 25.44 2.15
CA GLY A 448 1.85 24.79 3.41
C GLY A 448 2.88 23.67 3.28
N LEU A 449 2.67 22.76 2.34
CA LEU A 449 3.56 21.63 2.06
C LEU A 449 4.97 22.09 1.71
N ASN A 450 5.08 23.03 0.78
CA ASN A 450 6.39 23.44 0.28
C ASN A 450 7.13 24.35 1.25
N SER A 451 6.42 25.17 2.04
CA SER A 451 7.04 25.90 3.16
C SER A 451 7.65 24.94 4.18
N MET A 452 6.94 23.86 4.50
CA MET A 452 7.41 22.82 5.41
C MET A 452 8.61 22.06 4.84
N MET A 453 8.57 21.68 3.56
CA MET A 453 9.71 21.05 2.87
C MET A 453 10.95 21.95 2.92
N MET A 454 10.84 23.22 2.53
CA MET A 454 11.98 24.15 2.54
C MET A 454 12.59 24.32 3.94
N LEU A 455 11.75 24.43 4.97
CA LEU A 455 12.22 24.51 6.37
C LEU A 455 12.90 23.20 6.81
N SER A 456 12.37 22.05 6.39
CA SER A 456 12.99 20.75 6.64
C SER A 456 14.36 20.65 5.99
N PHE A 457 14.48 21.03 4.71
CA PHE A 457 15.74 21.00 3.97
C PHE A 457 16.81 21.86 4.63
N LEU A 458 16.46 23.09 5.04
CA LEU A 458 17.38 23.99 5.77
C LEU A 458 17.78 23.42 7.14
N SER A 459 16.86 22.77 7.85
CA SER A 459 17.13 22.17 9.16
C SER A 459 18.09 20.99 9.05
N VAL A 460 17.88 20.12 8.06
CA VAL A 460 18.80 19.01 7.75
C VAL A 460 20.15 19.55 7.29
N ALA A 461 20.17 20.55 6.41
CA ALA A 461 21.40 21.17 5.93
C ALA A 461 22.22 21.77 7.08
N HIS A 462 21.59 22.54 7.98
CA HIS A 462 22.25 23.06 9.18
C HIS A 462 22.82 21.93 10.05
N HIS A 463 22.04 20.87 10.29
CA HIS A 463 22.46 19.74 11.11
C HIS A 463 23.70 19.01 10.53
N VAL A 464 23.70 18.69 9.23
CA VAL A 464 24.77 17.90 8.63
C VAL A 464 26.02 18.71 8.27
N THR A 465 25.87 20.01 7.98
CA THR A 465 27.00 20.87 7.58
C THR A 465 27.57 21.70 8.74
N GLY A 466 26.74 22.04 9.73
CA GLY A 466 27.06 23.03 10.76
C GLY A 466 27.11 24.48 10.25
N ASP A 467 26.71 24.77 9.02
CA ASP A 467 26.75 26.11 8.43
C ASP A 467 25.54 26.94 8.88
N GLU A 468 25.80 27.98 9.68
CA GLU A 468 24.77 28.86 10.27
C GLU A 468 23.93 29.60 9.22
N LYS A 469 24.41 29.75 7.98
CA LYS A 469 23.63 30.41 6.91
C LYS A 469 22.28 29.74 6.67
N TYR A 470 22.18 28.42 6.88
CA TYR A 470 20.94 27.68 6.69
C TYR A 470 19.94 28.01 7.80
N LEU A 471 20.40 28.14 9.05
CA LEU A 471 19.57 28.58 10.17
C LEU A 471 19.10 30.03 10.00
N GLU A 472 20.00 30.92 9.58
CA GLU A 472 19.69 32.31 9.27
C GLU A 472 18.66 32.43 8.13
N THR A 473 18.81 31.61 7.08
CA THR A 473 17.86 31.55 5.97
C THR A 473 16.49 31.04 6.43
N ALA A 474 16.44 29.98 7.24
CA ALA A 474 15.19 29.48 7.81
C ALA A 474 14.49 30.54 8.67
N LYS A 475 15.26 31.26 9.50
CA LYS A 475 14.77 32.40 10.29
C LYS A 475 14.20 33.50 9.40
N PHE A 476 14.92 33.91 8.35
CA PHE A 476 14.44 34.91 7.40
C PHE A 476 13.10 34.52 6.75
N LEU A 477 12.97 33.27 6.29
CA LEU A 477 11.73 32.77 5.69
C LEU A 477 10.57 32.73 6.70
N ARG A 478 10.85 32.40 7.96
CA ARG A 478 9.86 32.45 9.04
C ARG A 478 9.41 33.87 9.33
N ASP A 479 10.34 34.78 9.57
CA ASP A 479 10.07 36.13 10.04
C ASP A 479 9.44 37.00 8.94
N LYS A 480 9.90 36.88 7.69
CA LYS A 480 9.43 37.71 6.58
C LYS A 480 8.22 37.13 5.85
N TYR A 481 8.17 35.81 5.66
CA TYR A 481 7.18 35.16 4.80
C TYR A 481 6.27 34.18 5.55
N ASN A 482 6.40 34.06 6.87
CA ASN A 482 5.55 33.21 7.72
C ASN A 482 5.55 31.73 7.30
N TYR A 483 6.72 31.19 6.93
CA TYR A 483 6.83 29.79 6.51
C TYR A 483 6.41 28.82 7.61
N HIS A 484 6.74 29.10 8.88
CA HIS A 484 6.36 28.29 10.03
C HIS A 484 4.84 28.25 10.27
N ILE A 485 4.13 29.36 10.02
CA ILE A 485 2.66 29.42 10.10
C ILE A 485 2.06 28.64 8.94
N SER A 486 2.58 28.81 7.73
CA SER A 486 2.11 28.06 6.55
C SER A 486 2.30 26.55 6.74
N ALA A 487 3.44 26.14 7.30
CA ALA A 487 3.77 24.75 7.59
C ALA A 487 2.84 24.10 8.63
N MET A 488 2.03 24.86 9.39
CA MET A 488 1.04 24.27 10.30
C MET A 488 -0.04 23.49 9.53
N LEU A 489 -0.38 23.94 8.32
CA LEU A 489 -1.24 23.21 7.39
C LEU A 489 -0.38 22.60 6.29
N SER A 490 0.40 21.59 6.67
CA SER A 490 1.39 20.93 5.82
C SER A 490 0.84 20.36 4.50
N LYS A 491 -0.46 20.24 4.33
CA LYS A 491 -1.10 19.81 3.08
C LYS A 491 -2.58 20.20 3.10
N MET A 492 -3.17 20.41 1.93
CA MET A 492 -4.63 20.49 1.80
C MET A 492 -5.28 19.10 1.86
N TYR A 493 -6.28 18.98 2.72
CA TYR A 493 -7.13 17.79 2.86
C TYR A 493 -8.58 18.06 2.40
N PHE A 494 -8.86 19.30 2.00
CA PHE A 494 -10.17 19.75 1.51
C PHE A 494 -9.98 20.93 0.54
N PRO A 495 -10.76 21.01 -0.55
CA PRO A 495 -11.78 20.04 -0.96
C PRO A 495 -11.16 18.72 -1.47
N PRO A 496 -11.90 17.59 -1.48
CA PRO A 496 -11.35 16.26 -1.81
C PRO A 496 -10.59 16.18 -3.14
N GLU A 497 -11.00 16.98 -4.13
CA GLU A 497 -10.38 17.09 -5.44
C GLU A 497 -8.93 17.62 -5.41
N ASP A 498 -8.57 18.39 -4.39
CA ASP A 498 -7.22 18.92 -4.21
C ASP A 498 -6.34 17.98 -3.37
N VAL A 499 -6.89 16.85 -2.91
CA VAL A 499 -6.16 15.89 -2.07
C VAL A 499 -5.27 15.00 -2.93
N VAL A 500 -3.97 15.15 -2.73
CA VAL A 500 -2.94 14.40 -3.47
C VAL A 500 -2.31 13.31 -2.63
N PRO A 501 -2.58 12.02 -2.85
CA PRO A 501 -2.14 10.97 -1.93
C PRO A 501 -0.60 10.86 -1.79
N TRP A 502 0.16 11.10 -2.84
CA TRP A 502 1.62 11.00 -2.77
C TRP A 502 2.26 12.12 -1.94
N ASP A 503 1.63 13.30 -1.83
CA ASP A 503 2.08 14.39 -0.96
C ASP A 503 2.11 14.01 0.53
N ASN A 504 1.45 12.91 0.91
CA ASN A 504 1.53 12.38 2.26
C ASN A 504 2.97 11.94 2.60
N ASN A 505 3.69 11.34 1.64
CA ASN A 505 5.08 10.95 1.84
C ASN A 505 5.98 12.19 1.97
N LEU A 506 5.81 13.18 1.08
CA LEU A 506 6.56 14.44 1.11
C LEU A 506 6.38 15.14 2.45
N SER A 507 5.12 15.23 2.91
CA SER A 507 4.76 15.84 4.18
C SER A 507 5.45 15.15 5.36
N LEU A 508 5.24 13.84 5.50
CA LEU A 508 5.71 13.11 6.67
C LEU A 508 7.23 12.95 6.71
N MET A 509 7.87 12.67 5.58
CA MET A 509 9.34 12.61 5.49
C MET A 509 9.99 13.95 5.83
N SER A 510 9.41 15.05 5.34
CA SER A 510 9.90 16.40 5.64
C SER A 510 9.66 16.77 7.11
N MET A 511 8.50 16.41 7.68
CA MET A 511 8.27 16.57 9.12
C MET A 511 9.30 15.80 9.96
N TYR A 512 9.71 14.61 9.52
CA TYR A 512 10.72 13.84 10.22
C TYR A 512 12.06 14.60 10.31
N GLY A 513 12.54 15.18 9.21
CA GLY A 513 13.73 16.02 9.21
C GLY A 513 13.56 17.28 10.08
N LEU A 514 12.45 17.99 9.89
CA LEU A 514 12.17 19.24 10.59
C LEU A 514 12.07 19.05 12.12
N LEU A 515 11.22 18.13 12.58
CA LEU A 515 11.05 17.86 14.01
C LEU A 515 12.28 17.21 14.65
N ASN A 516 13.13 16.54 13.86
CA ASN A 516 14.33 15.95 14.44
C ASN A 516 15.44 16.96 14.74
N TYR A 517 15.53 18.03 13.94
CA TYR A 517 16.66 18.96 13.99
C TYR A 517 16.28 20.37 14.45
N GLU A 518 14.98 20.69 14.56
CA GLU A 518 14.51 21.93 15.20
C GLU A 518 14.86 21.93 16.70
N LYS A 519 15.31 23.09 17.20
CA LYS A 519 15.75 23.28 18.59
C LYS A 519 14.85 24.25 19.35
N ASP A 520 14.09 25.08 18.65
CA ASP A 520 13.14 26.00 19.27
C ASP A 520 11.89 25.25 19.77
N PRO A 521 11.63 25.22 21.09
CA PRO A 521 10.46 24.53 21.64
C PRO A 521 9.12 25.08 21.13
N GLU A 522 9.02 26.38 20.81
CA GLU A 522 7.78 26.96 20.26
C GLU A 522 7.49 26.38 18.87
N LEU A 523 8.51 26.32 18.01
CA LEU A 523 8.39 25.76 16.67
C LEU A 523 8.13 24.25 16.70
N ILE A 524 8.81 23.49 17.58
CA ILE A 524 8.55 22.06 17.77
C ILE A 524 7.07 21.83 18.14
N LEU A 525 6.50 22.65 19.02
CA LEU A 525 5.10 22.51 19.42
C LEU A 525 4.15 22.79 18.25
N MET A 526 4.42 23.82 17.44
CA MET A 526 3.64 24.13 16.23
C MET A 526 3.71 23.01 15.18
N TYR A 527 4.90 22.48 14.92
CA TYR A 527 5.07 21.38 13.96
C TYR A 527 4.47 20.08 14.47
N ARG A 528 4.50 19.86 15.80
CA ARG A 528 3.80 18.74 16.42
C ARG A 528 2.28 18.83 16.24
N GLU A 529 1.71 20.02 16.32
CA GLU A 529 0.30 20.28 16.00
C GLU A 529 0.00 19.98 14.52
N SER A 530 0.86 20.43 13.61
CA SER A 530 0.73 20.10 12.19
C SER A 530 0.72 18.59 11.94
N LEU A 531 1.61 17.85 12.61
CA LEU A 531 1.66 16.40 12.53
C LEU A 531 0.36 15.75 13.03
N GLU A 532 -0.27 16.27 14.09
CA GLU A 532 -1.59 15.78 14.52
C GLU A 532 -2.64 16.00 13.43
N ASN A 533 -2.68 17.21 12.86
CA ASN A 533 -3.64 17.53 11.81
C ASN A 533 -3.48 16.58 10.61
N ALA A 534 -2.25 16.39 10.12
CA ALA A 534 -1.98 15.45 9.04
C ALA A 534 -2.40 14.02 9.42
N TRP A 535 -2.03 13.56 10.61
CA TRP A 535 -2.31 12.19 11.04
C TRP A 535 -3.81 11.89 11.19
N LEU A 536 -4.64 12.87 11.56
CA LEU A 536 -6.10 12.71 11.59
C LEU A 536 -6.65 12.23 10.24
N HIS A 537 -6.12 12.75 9.13
CA HIS A 537 -6.54 12.37 7.78
C HIS A 537 -5.90 11.06 7.29
N LEU A 538 -4.67 10.77 7.71
CA LEU A 538 -3.89 9.65 7.20
C LEU A 538 -4.08 8.34 7.96
N SER A 539 -4.39 8.43 9.26
CA SER A 539 -4.35 7.28 10.17
C SER A 539 -5.40 6.20 9.91
N LEU A 540 -6.39 6.47 9.05
CA LEU A 540 -7.43 5.51 8.65
C LEU A 540 -7.03 4.71 7.40
N GLN A 541 -5.97 5.08 6.70
CA GLN A 541 -5.49 4.39 5.51
C GLN A 541 -4.63 3.15 5.80
N LYS A 542 -4.35 2.86 7.08
CA LYS A 542 -3.54 1.71 7.54
C LYS A 542 -2.16 1.60 6.89
N SER A 543 -1.55 2.73 6.52
CA SER A 543 -0.15 2.75 6.06
C SER A 543 0.79 2.47 7.23
N ALA A 544 1.60 1.41 7.11
CA ALA A 544 2.60 1.07 8.12
C ALA A 544 3.64 2.19 8.26
N PHE A 545 4.09 2.77 7.14
CA PHE A 545 5.08 3.85 7.13
C PHE A 545 4.57 5.10 7.83
N TRP A 546 3.36 5.56 7.52
CA TRP A 546 2.83 6.79 8.10
C TRP A 546 2.54 6.66 9.60
N ASN A 547 1.92 5.54 10.01
CA ASN A 547 1.67 5.27 11.42
C ASN A 547 2.97 5.15 12.23
N MET A 548 3.98 4.55 11.63
CA MET A 548 5.29 4.40 12.25
C MET A 548 5.99 5.76 12.40
N LEU A 549 5.99 6.60 11.36
CA LEU A 549 6.60 7.93 11.39
C LEU A 549 5.93 8.83 12.44
N TYR A 550 4.60 8.84 12.50
CA TYR A 550 3.86 9.55 13.54
C TYR A 550 4.27 9.09 14.94
N ALA A 551 4.33 7.77 15.17
CA ALA A 551 4.71 7.21 16.46
C ALA A 551 6.15 7.59 16.85
N ALA A 552 7.11 7.55 15.91
CA ALA A 552 8.48 8.00 16.14
C ALA A 552 8.56 9.45 16.61
N GLN A 553 7.85 10.35 15.92
CA GLN A 553 7.83 11.77 16.27
C GLN A 553 7.11 12.05 17.59
N ALA A 554 6.01 11.33 17.86
CA ALA A 554 5.31 11.41 19.14
C ALA A 554 6.17 10.92 20.31
N ILE A 555 6.93 9.82 20.16
CA ILE A 555 7.87 9.33 21.19
C ILE A 555 8.92 10.40 21.51
N LYS A 556 9.51 11.01 20.47
CA LYS A 556 10.49 12.08 20.66
C LYS A 556 9.88 13.30 21.34
N PHE A 557 8.69 13.71 20.92
CA PHE A 557 7.96 14.81 21.53
C PHE A 557 7.65 14.56 23.01
N ASN A 558 7.18 13.37 23.37
CA ASN A 558 6.91 13.01 24.77
C ASN A 558 8.16 13.16 25.65
N LYS A 559 9.34 12.70 25.17
CA LYS A 559 10.61 12.86 25.90
C LYS A 559 10.92 14.33 26.16
N LEU A 560 10.62 15.21 25.20
CA LEU A 560 10.79 16.66 25.38
C LEU A 560 9.80 17.21 26.41
N VAL A 561 8.52 16.81 26.35
CA VAL A 561 7.51 17.20 27.34
C VAL A 561 7.90 16.76 28.75
N ASP A 562 8.41 15.54 28.90
CA ASP A 562 8.83 14.95 30.18
C ASP A 562 9.98 15.72 30.86
N THR A 563 10.73 16.55 30.12
CA THR A 563 11.72 17.48 30.71
C THR A 563 11.09 18.63 31.50
N GLY A 564 9.77 18.83 31.38
CA GLY A 564 9.05 19.94 31.99
C GLY A 564 9.18 21.27 31.24
N ILE A 565 9.75 21.25 30.03
CA ILE A 565 10.02 22.47 29.25
C ILE A 565 8.74 23.31 29.06
N TYR A 566 7.64 22.70 28.63
CA TYR A 566 6.38 23.40 28.35
C TYR A 566 5.56 23.79 29.59
N SER A 567 5.93 23.33 30.79
CA SER A 567 5.25 23.66 32.05
C SER A 567 5.75 24.94 32.72
N SER A 568 6.74 25.60 32.11
CA SER A 568 7.40 26.78 32.71
C SER A 568 6.64 28.10 32.51
N GLY A 569 5.61 28.13 31.67
CA GLY A 569 4.91 29.37 31.25
C GLY A 569 5.78 30.36 30.46
N LYS A 570 7.01 29.95 30.09
CA LYS A 570 7.98 30.79 29.37
C LYS A 570 7.71 30.90 27.87
N TYR A 571 7.00 29.92 27.32
CA TYR A 571 6.72 29.79 25.90
C TYR A 571 5.38 30.41 25.56
N PHE A 572 5.30 31.12 24.43
CA PHE A 572 4.18 31.92 23.96
C PHE A 572 3.78 33.04 24.94
N LYS A 573 4.51 34.16 24.88
CA LYS A 573 4.39 35.30 25.82
C LYS A 573 2.95 35.79 26.08
N ASN A 574 2.07 35.73 25.09
CA ASN A 574 0.68 36.18 25.18
C ASN A 574 -0.33 35.04 25.43
N ALA A 575 0.14 33.80 25.54
CA ALA A 575 -0.65 32.59 25.71
C ALA A 575 0.12 31.53 26.53
N GLY A 576 0.68 31.91 27.68
CA GLY A 576 1.59 31.04 28.45
C GLY A 576 1.01 29.69 28.89
N SER A 577 -0.32 29.56 28.97
CA SER A 577 -1.01 28.29 29.25
C SER A 577 -1.22 27.40 28.01
N TYR A 578 -1.10 27.96 26.80
CA TYR A 578 -1.26 27.21 25.55
C TYR A 578 -0.17 26.15 25.40
N ALA A 579 1.09 26.48 25.71
CA ALA A 579 2.20 25.54 25.63
C ALA A 579 1.94 24.27 26.45
N GLU A 580 1.59 24.43 27.73
CA GLU A 580 1.32 23.33 28.64
C GLU A 580 0.09 22.52 28.20
N PHE A 581 -1.00 23.20 27.83
CA PHE A 581 -2.22 22.56 27.35
C PHE A 581 -1.96 21.71 26.11
N THR A 582 -1.35 22.29 25.08
CA THR A 582 -1.08 21.65 23.79
C THR A 582 -0.10 20.49 23.96
N ALA A 583 0.96 20.67 24.76
CA ALA A 583 1.88 19.60 25.10
C ALA A 583 1.16 18.41 25.76
N LYS A 584 0.25 18.68 26.69
CA LYS A 584 -0.57 17.65 27.34
C LYS A 584 -1.53 16.95 26.37
N GLN A 585 -2.14 17.67 25.42
CA GLN A 585 -3.05 17.07 24.43
C GLN A 585 -2.33 16.15 23.43
N PHE A 586 -1.11 16.52 23.04
CA PHE A 586 -0.32 15.80 22.03
C PHE A 586 0.71 14.84 22.61
N TYR A 587 0.71 14.69 23.93
CA TYR A 587 1.40 13.60 24.62
C TYR A 587 0.68 12.27 24.33
N LYS A 588 1.31 11.34 23.61
CA LYS A 588 0.67 10.08 23.15
C LYS A 588 1.44 8.85 23.61
N LYS A 589 0.78 7.91 24.29
CA LYS A 589 1.34 6.58 24.60
C LYS A 589 0.72 5.46 23.76
N ASP A 590 -0.50 5.67 23.28
CA ASP A 590 -1.27 4.66 22.54
C ASP A 590 -1.07 4.85 21.03
N PHE A 591 -0.18 4.05 20.46
CA PHE A 591 0.10 4.07 19.01
C PHE A 591 -0.73 3.00 18.27
N LYS A 592 -1.05 3.24 16.99
CA LYS A 592 -1.76 2.28 16.11
C LYS A 592 -0.85 1.11 15.68
N ILE A 593 -0.24 0.42 16.63
CA ILE A 593 0.71 -0.70 16.40
C ILE A 593 0.00 -1.86 15.69
N ASP A 594 -1.27 -2.11 15.99
CA ASP A 594 -2.04 -3.17 15.34
C ASP A 594 -2.19 -2.95 13.83
N ASP A 595 -2.39 -1.70 13.39
CA ASP A 595 -2.48 -1.37 11.96
C ASP A 595 -1.11 -1.55 11.27
N ILE A 596 0.00 -1.23 11.97
CA ILE A 596 1.37 -1.46 11.47
C ILE A 596 1.62 -2.97 11.31
N LEU A 597 1.34 -3.75 12.35
CA LEU A 597 1.55 -5.20 12.36
C LEU A 597 0.66 -5.91 11.35
N GLU A 598 -0.60 -5.51 11.21
CA GLU A 598 -1.50 -6.07 10.21
C GLU A 598 -0.95 -5.83 8.80
N THR A 599 -0.59 -4.59 8.46
CA THR A 599 -0.08 -4.25 7.12
C THR A 599 1.23 -4.99 6.82
N LEU A 600 2.19 -5.03 7.76
CA LEU A 600 3.42 -5.79 7.57
C LEU A 600 3.15 -7.30 7.39
N LYS A 601 2.29 -7.90 8.21
CA LYS A 601 1.96 -9.33 8.11
C LYS A 601 1.24 -9.66 6.80
N ARG A 602 0.28 -8.83 6.39
CA ARG A 602 -0.57 -9.12 5.23
C ARG A 602 0.05 -8.76 3.89
N LEU A 603 1.05 -7.87 3.82
CA LEU A 603 1.68 -7.48 2.55
C LEU A 603 2.07 -8.72 1.71
N PRO A 604 1.63 -8.86 0.44
CA PRO A 604 1.93 -10.05 -0.37
C PRO A 604 3.44 -10.22 -0.63
N LEU A 605 3.93 -11.46 -0.69
CA LEU A 605 5.34 -11.72 -1.06
C LEU A 605 5.61 -11.40 -2.53
N ASP A 606 4.63 -11.57 -3.41
CA ASP A 606 4.68 -11.10 -4.79
C ASP A 606 4.15 -9.67 -4.88
N LEU A 607 5.05 -8.73 -5.18
CA LEU A 607 4.68 -7.34 -5.38
C LEU A 607 4.34 -7.05 -6.84
N ILE A 608 3.81 -8.05 -7.55
CA ILE A 608 3.37 -7.93 -8.94
C ILE A 608 2.10 -7.06 -8.98
N GLY A 609 2.03 -6.17 -9.98
CA GLY A 609 0.87 -5.32 -10.17
C GLY A 609 -0.33 -6.09 -10.74
N TYR A 610 -1.31 -6.39 -9.89
CA TYR A 610 -2.57 -7.04 -10.30
C TYR A 610 -3.71 -6.04 -10.44
N ARG A 611 -4.60 -6.28 -11.42
CA ARG A 611 -5.86 -5.53 -11.52
C ARG A 611 -6.87 -6.08 -10.53
N MET A 612 -7.38 -5.23 -9.64
CA MET A 612 -8.43 -5.58 -8.68
C MET A 612 -9.47 -4.45 -8.62
N ASP A 613 -10.75 -4.82 -8.72
CA ASP A 613 -11.88 -3.89 -8.59
C ASP A 613 -12.76 -4.33 -7.42
N ASN A 614 -12.76 -3.54 -6.34
CA ASN A 614 -13.43 -3.81 -5.08
C ASN A 614 -14.85 -3.20 -5.00
N ARG A 615 -15.38 -2.59 -6.06
CA ARG A 615 -16.66 -1.83 -6.01
C ARG A 615 -17.90 -2.72 -5.88
N HIS A 616 -17.77 -4.03 -5.99
CA HIS A 616 -18.87 -4.97 -5.77
C HIS A 616 -19.08 -5.35 -4.29
N ARG A 617 -18.16 -4.93 -3.42
CA ARG A 617 -18.11 -5.39 -2.04
C ARG A 617 -19.27 -4.84 -1.21
N LEU A 618 -19.88 -5.72 -0.42
CA LEU A 618 -20.99 -5.37 0.49
C LEU A 618 -20.51 -4.73 1.79
N ASP A 619 -19.25 -4.94 2.14
CA ASP A 619 -18.58 -4.41 3.33
C ASP A 619 -17.84 -3.09 3.06
N ILE A 620 -18.16 -2.45 1.93
CA ILE A 620 -17.70 -1.11 1.59
C ILE A 620 -18.85 -0.12 1.77
N ILE A 621 -18.54 0.96 2.47
CA ILE A 621 -19.33 2.18 2.55
C ILE A 621 -18.72 3.12 1.50
N PHE A 622 -19.45 3.38 0.41
CA PHE A 622 -18.99 4.32 -0.62
C PHE A 622 -19.00 5.75 -0.09
N ASP A 623 -18.10 6.59 -0.60
CA ASP A 623 -18.07 8.01 -0.23
C ASP A 623 -19.40 8.67 -0.62
N PRO A 624 -20.24 9.11 0.33
CA PRO A 624 -21.45 9.82 -0.03
C PRO A 624 -21.17 11.29 -0.38
N THR A 625 -19.92 11.78 -0.25
CA THR A 625 -19.57 13.20 -0.46
C THR A 625 -19.98 13.63 -1.88
N PRO A 626 -21.04 14.43 -2.01
CA PRO A 626 -21.50 14.91 -3.31
C PRO A 626 -20.46 15.87 -3.87
N GLY A 627 -20.09 15.72 -5.15
CA GLY A 627 -19.24 16.69 -5.84
C GLY A 627 -17.79 16.27 -6.07
N ILE A 628 -17.43 15.01 -5.85
CA ILE A 628 -16.16 14.46 -6.38
C ILE A 628 -16.29 14.40 -7.93
N ILE A 629 -16.10 15.53 -8.60
CA ILE A 629 -16.00 15.63 -10.05
C ILE A 629 -14.61 15.15 -10.42
N ILE A 630 -14.50 13.93 -10.91
CA ILE A 630 -13.18 13.33 -11.18
C ILE A 630 -12.71 13.66 -12.59
N ASN A 631 -12.71 14.96 -12.87
CA ASN A 631 -11.93 15.50 -13.97
C ASN A 631 -11.07 16.70 -13.52
N GLU A 632 -10.99 17.00 -12.23
CA GLU A 632 -10.22 18.15 -11.75
C GLU A 632 -9.33 17.76 -10.57
N GLY A 633 -8.10 17.36 -10.90
CA GLY A 633 -6.89 17.71 -10.16
C GLY A 633 -5.78 17.73 -11.21
N TRP A 634 -4.87 18.69 -11.37
CA TRP A 634 -4.61 19.99 -10.73
C TRP A 634 -4.68 21.06 -11.83
N ARG A 635 -5.72 21.93 -11.84
CA ARG A 635 -5.75 23.31 -12.39
C ARG A 635 -7.16 23.79 -12.78
N PRO A 636 -7.37 25.12 -12.84
CA PRO A 636 -8.60 25.68 -13.37
C PRO A 636 -8.85 25.21 -14.81
N ARG A 637 -10.07 24.73 -15.04
CA ARG A 637 -10.65 24.52 -16.37
C ARG A 637 -10.47 25.78 -17.23
N ASN A 638 -9.93 25.64 -18.44
CA ASN A 638 -9.95 26.72 -19.43
C ASN A 638 -11.41 26.96 -19.87
N PRO A 639 -12.01 28.16 -19.64
CA PRO A 639 -13.40 28.43 -19.98
C PRO A 639 -13.69 28.47 -21.49
N GLU A 640 -12.68 28.39 -22.37
CA GLU A 640 -12.86 28.46 -23.83
C GLU A 640 -13.00 27.08 -24.53
N ARG A 641 -13.06 25.96 -23.81
CA ARG A 641 -13.28 24.63 -24.41
C ARG A 641 -14.76 24.34 -24.66
N LEU A 642 -15.14 24.30 -25.95
CA LEU A 642 -16.50 24.03 -26.46
C LEU A 642 -16.93 22.54 -26.42
N ASP A 643 -16.06 21.62 -26.00
CA ASP A 643 -16.30 20.16 -25.96
C ASP A 643 -16.37 19.57 -24.54
N ASN A 644 -16.63 20.40 -23.53
CA ASN A 644 -16.84 20.01 -22.13
C ASN A 644 -18.17 19.22 -21.95
N THR A 645 -18.23 17.97 -22.40
CA THR A 645 -19.28 17.05 -21.96
C THR A 645 -18.95 16.57 -20.55
N PHE A 646 -19.70 17.10 -19.58
CA PHE A 646 -19.71 16.62 -18.20
C PHE A 646 -20.06 15.12 -18.17
N GLU A 647 -19.12 14.26 -17.80
CA GLU A 647 -19.52 12.97 -17.24
C GLU A 647 -19.83 13.17 -15.75
N ILE A 648 -21.05 13.62 -15.47
CA ILE A 648 -21.70 13.30 -14.20
C ILE A 648 -22.10 11.84 -14.32
N SER A 649 -21.19 10.90 -14.08
CA SER A 649 -21.55 9.49 -14.00
C SER A 649 -21.64 9.09 -12.53
N SER A 650 -22.79 8.53 -12.16
CA SER A 650 -23.01 7.81 -10.90
C SER A 650 -21.98 6.68 -10.66
N GLU A 651 -21.26 6.26 -11.71
CA GLU A 651 -20.14 5.31 -11.64
C GLU A 651 -18.90 5.88 -10.94
N HIS A 652 -18.76 7.22 -10.89
CA HIS A 652 -17.58 7.85 -10.30
C HIS A 652 -17.61 7.92 -8.77
N LEU A 653 -18.78 8.17 -8.19
CA LEU A 653 -19.00 8.13 -6.73
C LEU A 653 -18.68 6.76 -6.11
N GLN A 654 -18.44 5.74 -6.93
CA GLN A 654 -18.14 4.37 -6.48
C GLN A 654 -16.65 4.02 -6.51
N LYS A 655 -15.71 4.94 -6.77
CA LYS A 655 -14.26 4.60 -6.82
C LYS A 655 -13.53 4.71 -5.48
N MET A 656 -14.11 5.42 -4.52
CA MET A 656 -13.57 5.63 -3.18
C MET A 656 -14.51 4.97 -2.16
N GLY A 657 -13.97 4.32 -1.13
CA GLY A 657 -14.81 3.73 -0.09
C GLY A 657 -14.06 3.29 1.15
N TRP A 658 -14.79 3.29 2.26
CA TRP A 658 -14.34 2.86 3.58
C TRP A 658 -14.80 1.43 3.77
N HIS A 659 -13.93 0.60 4.33
CA HIS A 659 -14.33 -0.69 4.86
C HIS A 659 -15.31 -0.49 6.03
N PHE A 660 -16.08 -1.51 6.39
CA PHE A 660 -17.16 -1.43 7.39
C PHE A 660 -16.70 -0.92 8.78
N ASP A 661 -15.41 -0.98 9.07
CA ASP A 661 -14.77 -0.47 10.29
C ASP A 661 -14.29 0.99 10.17
N ASN A 662 -14.69 1.70 9.11
CA ASN A 662 -14.30 3.07 8.76
C ASN A 662 -12.80 3.25 8.46
N LYS A 663 -12.09 2.18 8.09
CA LYS A 663 -10.69 2.22 7.65
C LYS A 663 -10.56 1.83 6.18
N ALA A 664 -9.37 1.98 5.62
CA ALA A 664 -9.04 1.40 4.32
C ALA A 664 -9.06 -0.14 4.39
N LEU A 665 -9.29 -0.78 3.25
CA LEU A 665 -9.21 -2.25 3.13
C LEU A 665 -7.84 -2.77 3.61
N PRO A 666 -7.72 -4.03 4.03
CA PRO A 666 -6.41 -4.63 4.28
C PRO A 666 -5.53 -4.65 3.02
N ILE A 667 -4.21 -4.49 3.18
CA ILE A 667 -3.26 -4.26 2.06
C ILE A 667 -3.27 -5.37 1.00
N ASP A 668 -3.58 -6.60 1.38
CA ASP A 668 -3.64 -7.80 0.53
C ASP A 668 -5.00 -7.97 -0.20
N GLU A 669 -5.97 -7.13 0.16
CA GLU A 669 -7.29 -7.00 -0.48
C GLU A 669 -7.44 -5.70 -1.27
N ARG A 670 -6.43 -4.82 -1.23
CA ARG A 670 -6.40 -3.58 -1.99
C ARG A 670 -6.03 -3.81 -3.44
N CYS A 671 -6.45 -2.85 -4.25
CA CYS A 671 -6.06 -2.76 -5.65
C CYS A 671 -4.62 -2.27 -5.83
N HIS A 672 -3.99 -1.73 -4.78
CA HIS A 672 -2.56 -1.46 -4.73
C HIS A 672 -1.90 -1.69 -3.37
N VAL A 673 -0.58 -1.83 -3.39
CA VAL A 673 0.38 -1.98 -2.31
C VAL A 673 1.46 -0.90 -2.35
N ARG A 674 1.22 0.28 -2.94
CA ARG A 674 2.17 1.41 -2.87
C ARG A 674 2.02 2.28 -1.62
N LEU A 675 3.13 2.87 -1.14
CA LEU A 675 3.16 3.78 0.01
C LEU A 675 2.58 5.17 -0.27
N ASP A 676 2.53 5.58 -1.53
CA ASP A 676 2.21 6.94 -1.99
C ASP A 676 0.84 7.02 -2.71
N ARG A 677 -0.01 6.02 -2.49
CA ARG A 677 -1.36 5.91 -3.09
C ARG A 677 -2.43 5.92 -2.02
N ASP A 678 -3.64 6.31 -2.40
CA ASP A 678 -4.77 6.41 -1.47
C ASP A 678 -5.32 5.03 -1.11
N GLY A 679 -5.21 4.65 0.17
CA GLY A 679 -5.71 3.37 0.66
C GLY A 679 -7.22 3.17 0.53
N PHE A 680 -8.01 4.23 0.29
CA PHE A 680 -9.45 4.15 0.09
C PHE A 680 -9.86 3.87 -1.37
N THR A 681 -8.92 3.83 -2.31
CA THR A 681 -9.25 3.56 -3.72
C THR A 681 -9.64 2.09 -3.94
N LEU A 682 -10.76 1.89 -4.63
CA LEU A 682 -11.36 0.58 -4.82
C LEU A 682 -10.97 -0.09 -6.15
N ASP A 683 -10.60 0.68 -7.17
CA ASP A 683 -10.35 0.20 -8.54
C ASP A 683 -9.08 0.76 -9.20
N ALA A 684 -8.14 1.31 -8.42
CA ALA A 684 -6.83 1.70 -8.94
C ALA A 684 -6.08 0.48 -9.50
N THR A 685 -5.15 0.71 -10.43
CA THR A 685 -4.40 -0.37 -11.06
C THR A 685 -2.91 -0.22 -10.78
N GLU A 686 -2.29 -1.26 -10.23
CA GLU A 686 -0.83 -1.39 -10.13
C GLU A 686 -0.16 -1.85 -11.42
N GLY A 687 -0.98 -2.22 -12.39
CA GLY A 687 -0.55 -2.70 -13.69
C GLY A 687 -1.46 -3.83 -14.16
N SER A 688 -1.05 -4.42 -15.27
CA SER A 688 -1.76 -5.53 -15.91
C SER A 688 -1.06 -6.87 -15.72
N GLY A 689 -0.13 -6.97 -14.75
CA GLY A 689 0.72 -8.15 -14.53
C GLY A 689 2.08 -8.07 -15.22
N TYR A 690 2.46 -6.93 -15.78
CA TYR A 690 3.74 -6.71 -16.46
C TYR A 690 4.71 -5.88 -15.63
N SER A 691 4.44 -5.73 -14.33
CA SER A 691 5.23 -4.91 -13.44
C SER A 691 5.37 -5.57 -12.08
N GLU A 692 6.53 -5.36 -11.44
CA GLU A 692 6.79 -5.77 -10.06
C GLU A 692 7.30 -4.56 -9.28
N HIS A 693 6.68 -4.27 -8.14
CA HIS A 693 7.12 -3.25 -7.21
C HIS A 693 8.26 -3.77 -6.33
N GLU A 694 9.07 -2.84 -5.87
CA GLU A 694 10.22 -3.12 -5.03
C GLU A 694 9.82 -3.26 -3.54
N GLY A 695 10.65 -3.93 -2.75
CA GLY A 695 10.33 -4.35 -1.38
C GLY A 695 10.45 -3.27 -0.29
N THR A 696 10.82 -2.04 -0.61
CA THR A 696 11.05 -0.96 0.37
C THR A 696 9.80 -0.57 1.12
N ILE A 697 8.61 -0.74 0.51
CA ILE A 697 7.34 -0.60 1.24
C ILE A 697 7.28 -1.43 2.53
N TYR A 698 7.94 -2.60 2.54
CA TYR A 698 8.06 -3.40 3.76
C TYR A 698 9.25 -2.97 4.61
N LEU A 699 10.43 -2.86 3.97
CA LEU A 699 11.71 -2.73 4.67
C LEU A 699 11.79 -1.45 5.50
N LEU A 700 11.39 -0.31 4.93
CA LEU A 700 11.47 0.98 5.61
C LEU A 700 10.63 1.02 6.89
N PRO A 701 9.29 0.80 6.86
CA PRO A 701 8.51 0.81 8.08
C PRO A 701 8.90 -0.29 9.06
N TYR A 702 9.34 -1.46 8.60
CA TYR A 702 9.76 -2.55 9.49
C TYR A 702 11.00 -2.18 10.31
N TYR A 703 12.10 -1.78 9.65
CA TYR A 703 13.33 -1.46 10.37
C TYR A 703 13.23 -0.16 11.17
N MET A 704 12.46 0.81 10.68
CA MET A 704 12.19 2.02 11.44
C MET A 704 11.38 1.68 12.72
N ALA A 705 10.34 0.83 12.63
CA ALA A 705 9.59 0.39 13.82
C ALA A 705 10.45 -0.36 14.84
N ARG A 706 11.40 -1.18 14.37
CA ARG A 706 12.40 -1.84 15.22
C ARG A 706 13.31 -0.84 15.92
N TYR A 707 13.83 0.14 15.19
CA TYR A 707 14.73 1.17 15.71
C TYR A 707 14.08 2.00 16.83
N TYR A 708 12.80 2.35 16.67
CA TYR A 708 12.04 3.08 17.68
C TYR A 708 11.42 2.21 18.78
N GLY A 709 11.68 0.89 18.79
CA GLY A 709 11.17 -0.03 19.81
C GLY A 709 9.65 -0.22 19.78
N LEU A 710 9.00 0.01 18.64
CA LEU A 710 7.56 -0.21 18.44
C LEU A 710 7.21 -1.68 18.17
N ILE A 711 8.16 -2.39 17.56
CA ILE A 711 8.13 -3.84 17.39
C ILE A 711 9.47 -4.38 17.85
N ASN A 712 9.44 -5.55 18.51
CA ASN A 712 10.61 -6.15 19.15
C ASN A 712 11.53 -6.83 18.15
#